data_AF-A0A087GNW8-F1
#
_entry.id   AF-A0A087GNW8-F1
#
_cell.length_a   1.000
_cell.length_b   1.000
_cell.length_c   1.000
_cell.angle_alpha   90.00
_cell.angle_beta   90.00
_cell.angle_gamma   90.00
#
_symmetry.space_group_name_H-M   'P 1'
#
loop_
_entity.id
_entity.type
_entity.pdbx_description
1 polymer ?
#
loop_
_entity_poly.entity_id
_entity_poly.type
_entity_poly.pdbx_seq_one_letter_code
_entity_poly.pdbx_strand_id
1 'polypeptide(L)'
;MATTCPPFDFSAKYYDGGGSGGCERQSSFFGGTTVLDQGVGYAVILGFGAFFAVFTSFLVWLEKRYVGAKHTSEWFNTAGRNVKTGLIASVIVSQWTWAATILQSSNVAWQYGVSGPFWYASGATIQVLLFGVMAIEIKRKAPNAHTVCEIVKARWGTATHIVFLVFCLATNVIVTAMLLLGGSAVVNALTGVNIYAASFLIPLGVVVYTLAGGLKATFLASYVHSVIVHVVLVIFVFLVYTSSSELGSPSVVYDRLRDMAAKSRICTEPLSHHDQACGPVDGNFKGSYITMLSSGGAVFGLINIVGNFGTVFVDNGYWVSAIAARPSSTHKGYLLGGLVWFAVPFSLATSLGLGALALDLPISVDEANRGLVPPATAIALMGKTGSLLLLTMLFMAVTSAGSSELIAVSSLFTYDVYRTYINPRATGKQILKISRLAVLGFGCFMGILAVILNIAGVSLGWMYLAMGVMIGSAVIPIAFMLLWSKANAFGAILGAISGCVLGIVTWLSTAKIQYGRVNLDTTGRNAPMLAGNLVAILAGGLIHAVCSLVKPQNYDWSTTREIKVVEAYASGDEDVDVPAEELREEKLRRAKAWIVKWGLVFTILIVVIWPVLSLPARVFSRGYFWFWAIVSVAWGTIGSIVIIGLPLIESWDTIKNVCMGMFTNDRLMNKLDDLSHRLRAITTAIPEAERIYLLEVEKTKKNDEEI
;
A
#
# COMPACT_ATOMS: atom_id res chain seq x y z
N MET A 1 -6.26 38.21 -32.96
CA MET A 1 -5.51 38.52 -31.73
C MET A 1 -4.07 38.12 -31.99
N ALA A 2 -3.11 39.02 -31.81
CA ALA A 2 -1.69 38.67 -31.91
C ALA A 2 -1.37 37.54 -30.90
N THR A 3 -0.77 36.46 -31.39
CA THR A 3 -0.32 35.31 -30.61
C THR A 3 0.84 35.75 -29.72
N THR A 4 0.56 36.02 -28.44
CA THR A 4 1.62 36.20 -27.45
C THR A 4 2.35 34.87 -27.27
N CYS A 5 3.65 34.88 -27.54
CA CYS A 5 4.56 33.77 -27.31
C CYS A 5 5.57 34.17 -26.24
N PRO A 6 5.73 33.37 -25.18
CA PRO A 6 4.90 32.23 -24.79
C PRO A 6 3.47 32.67 -24.40
N PRO A 7 2.48 31.75 -24.34
CA PRO A 7 1.13 32.07 -23.86
C PRO A 7 1.11 32.55 -22.40
N PHE A 8 2.06 32.06 -21.60
CA PHE A 8 2.23 32.46 -20.20
C PHE A 8 3.71 32.64 -19.87
N ASP A 9 4.05 33.76 -19.23
CA ASP A 9 5.43 34.09 -18.87
C ASP A 9 6.09 33.03 -17.99
N PHE A 10 5.34 32.41 -17.06
CA PHE A 10 5.87 31.38 -16.16
C PHE A 10 6.22 30.06 -16.88
N SER A 11 5.70 29.86 -18.10
CA SER A 11 5.94 28.68 -18.92
C SER A 11 7.00 28.91 -20.01
N ALA A 12 7.55 30.13 -20.10
CA ALA A 12 8.43 30.56 -21.20
C ALA A 12 9.59 29.58 -21.50
N LYS A 13 10.16 29.00 -20.45
CA LYS A 13 11.29 28.05 -20.53
C LYS A 13 10.98 26.74 -21.26
N TYR A 14 9.72 26.46 -21.55
CA TYR A 14 9.25 25.26 -22.24
C TYR A 14 8.86 25.51 -23.70
N TYR A 15 9.17 26.70 -24.23
CA TYR A 15 8.94 27.07 -25.63
C TYR A 15 10.28 27.39 -26.29
N ASP A 16 10.52 26.80 -27.46
CA ASP A 16 11.72 27.06 -28.25
C ASP A 16 11.46 28.26 -29.17
N GLY A 17 12.37 29.25 -29.13
CA GLY A 17 12.31 30.43 -29.98
C GLY A 17 12.85 30.14 -31.38
N GLY A 18 11.97 29.68 -32.28
CA GLY A 18 12.34 29.45 -33.68
C GLY A 18 12.67 30.78 -34.38
N GLY A 19 13.87 30.87 -34.99
CA GLY A 19 14.47 32.06 -35.63
C GLY A 19 13.71 32.70 -36.81
N SER A 20 12.41 32.46 -36.93
CA SER A 20 11.49 33.08 -37.89
C SER A 20 10.06 33.12 -37.32
N GLY A 21 9.88 33.70 -36.13
CA GLY A 21 8.55 34.07 -35.60
C GLY A 21 7.63 32.90 -35.21
N GLY A 22 8.15 31.67 -35.09
CA GLY A 22 7.40 30.50 -34.64
C GLY A 22 7.68 30.19 -33.17
N CYS A 23 6.61 30.06 -32.38
CA CYS A 23 6.65 29.68 -30.97
C CYS A 23 6.24 28.22 -30.81
N GLU A 24 7.19 27.33 -30.56
CA GLU A 24 6.90 25.90 -30.46
C GLU A 24 7.08 25.43 -29.02
N ARG A 25 6.04 24.83 -28.45
CA ARG A 25 6.15 24.19 -27.13
C ARG A 25 6.98 22.91 -27.29
N GLN A 26 7.86 22.61 -26.35
CA GLN A 26 8.58 21.34 -26.31
C GLN A 26 7.59 20.17 -26.38
N SER A 27 7.91 19.13 -27.16
CA SER A 27 7.05 17.97 -27.37
C SER A 27 7.05 17.00 -26.17
N SER A 28 8.10 17.02 -25.35
CA SER A 28 8.27 16.16 -24.17
C SER A 28 9.05 16.90 -23.10
N PHE A 29 8.73 16.65 -21.83
CA PHE A 29 9.42 17.28 -20.69
C PHE A 29 10.80 16.67 -20.47
N PHE A 30 10.91 15.34 -20.60
CA PHE A 30 12.18 14.65 -20.37
C PHE A 30 13.08 14.65 -21.61
N GLY A 31 12.50 14.55 -22.81
CA GLY A 31 13.22 14.61 -24.09
C GLY A 31 14.36 13.59 -24.23
N GLY A 32 14.33 12.51 -23.45
CA GLY A 32 15.44 11.54 -23.35
C GLY A 32 16.67 12.03 -22.57
N THR A 33 16.63 13.24 -22.01
CA THR A 33 17.67 13.80 -21.14
C THR A 33 17.40 13.45 -19.68
N THR A 34 18.46 13.17 -18.93
CA THR A 34 18.37 12.75 -17.53
C THR A 34 18.97 13.80 -16.61
N VAL A 35 18.28 14.07 -15.51
CA VAL A 35 18.72 15.10 -14.54
C VAL A 35 19.81 14.57 -13.61
N LEU A 36 19.76 13.28 -13.32
CA LEU A 36 20.75 12.55 -12.52
C LEU A 36 21.59 11.67 -13.45
N ASP A 37 22.81 11.38 -13.02
CA ASP A 37 23.66 10.39 -13.68
C ASP A 37 23.24 8.96 -13.34
N GLN A 38 23.66 8.01 -14.18
CA GLN A 38 23.38 6.59 -13.97
C GLN A 38 23.99 6.04 -12.68
N GLY A 39 25.12 6.61 -12.23
CA GLY A 39 25.79 6.22 -10.99
C GLY A 39 24.90 6.43 -9.77
N VAL A 40 24.22 7.59 -9.69
CA VAL A 40 23.20 7.86 -8.66
C VAL A 40 22.06 6.85 -8.73
N GLY A 41 21.60 6.49 -9.94
CA GLY A 41 20.57 5.47 -10.12
C GLY A 41 20.96 4.11 -9.54
N TYR A 42 22.14 3.59 -9.91
CA TYR A 42 22.65 2.33 -9.37
C TYR A 42 22.94 2.42 -7.86
N ALA A 43 23.44 3.56 -7.38
CA ALA A 43 23.69 3.79 -5.96
C ALA A 43 22.40 3.77 -5.14
N VAL A 44 21.30 4.36 -5.65
CA VAL A 44 20.00 4.28 -4.96
C VAL A 44 19.49 2.84 -4.95
N ILE A 45 19.49 2.16 -6.09
CA ILE A 45 18.92 0.81 -6.20
C ILE A 45 19.68 -0.21 -5.36
N LEU A 46 21.00 -0.25 -5.50
CA LEU A 46 21.86 -1.24 -4.83
C LEU A 46 22.25 -0.80 -3.42
N GLY A 47 22.55 0.48 -3.23
CA GLY A 47 23.01 1.04 -1.97
C GLY A 47 21.94 1.00 -0.89
N PHE A 48 20.70 1.41 -1.18
CA PHE A 48 19.62 1.30 -0.18
C PHE A 48 19.26 -0.17 0.11
N GLY A 49 19.26 -1.06 -0.89
CA GLY A 49 19.06 -2.49 -0.66
C GLY A 49 20.09 -3.07 0.32
N ALA A 50 21.37 -2.74 0.12
CA ALA A 50 22.45 -3.15 1.02
C ALA A 50 22.33 -2.49 2.40
N PHE A 51 22.02 -1.19 2.46
CA PHE A 51 21.79 -0.46 3.71
C PHE A 51 20.70 -1.13 4.54
N PHE A 52 19.54 -1.41 3.96
CA PHE A 52 18.45 -2.06 4.68
C PHE A 52 18.80 -3.48 5.11
N ALA A 53 19.49 -4.26 4.27
CA ALA A 53 19.96 -5.58 4.66
C ALA A 53 20.85 -5.55 5.91
N VAL A 54 21.80 -4.61 5.98
CA VAL A 54 22.67 -4.43 7.14
C VAL A 54 21.89 -3.89 8.34
N PHE A 55 21.12 -2.83 8.13
CA PHE A 55 20.37 -2.13 9.18
C PHE A 55 19.33 -3.02 9.85
N THR A 56 18.52 -3.75 9.08
CA THR A 56 17.50 -4.63 9.65
C THR A 56 18.12 -5.83 10.33
N SER A 57 19.19 -6.40 9.75
CA SER A 57 19.92 -7.51 10.39
C SER A 57 20.55 -7.07 11.72
N PHE A 58 21.08 -5.85 11.77
CA PHE A 58 21.61 -5.26 13.00
C PHE A 58 20.54 -5.06 14.07
N LEU A 59 19.37 -4.51 13.70
CA LEU A 59 18.27 -4.32 14.67
C LEU A 59 17.72 -5.64 15.19
N VAL A 60 17.58 -6.63 14.32
CA VAL A 60 17.18 -7.98 14.70
C VAL A 60 18.23 -8.62 15.63
N TRP A 61 19.51 -8.39 15.37
CA TRP A 61 20.59 -8.85 16.25
C TRP A 61 20.54 -8.18 17.63
N LEU A 62 20.31 -6.86 17.69
CA LEU A 62 20.14 -6.13 18.95
C LEU A 62 18.96 -6.68 19.75
N GLU A 63 17.82 -6.91 19.09
CA GLU A 63 16.63 -7.46 19.75
C GLU A 63 16.90 -8.85 20.34
N LYS A 64 17.52 -9.74 19.55
CA LYS A 64 17.91 -11.07 20.03
C LYS A 64 18.84 -10.97 21.25
N ARG A 65 19.79 -10.06 21.22
CA ARG A 65 20.84 -9.94 22.23
C ARG A 65 20.34 -9.33 23.55
N TYR A 66 19.47 -8.33 23.48
CA TYR A 66 19.07 -7.50 24.63
C TYR A 66 17.60 -7.65 25.06
N VAL A 67 16.73 -8.21 24.21
CA VAL A 67 15.31 -8.43 24.50
C VAL A 67 14.98 -9.92 24.63
N GLY A 68 15.87 -10.82 24.19
CA GLY A 68 15.73 -12.28 24.36
C GLY A 68 14.82 -12.96 23.33
N ALA A 69 14.57 -12.32 22.17
CA ALA A 69 13.70 -12.87 21.13
C ALA A 69 14.25 -14.19 20.54
N LYS A 70 13.45 -15.28 20.58
CA LYS A 70 13.78 -16.57 19.94
C LYS A 70 13.41 -16.53 18.45
N HIS A 71 14.40 -16.75 17.56
CA HIS A 71 14.19 -16.77 16.10
C HIS A 71 13.69 -18.13 15.62
N THR A 72 12.37 -18.30 15.62
CA THR A 72 11.67 -19.50 15.12
C THR A 72 11.09 -19.28 13.72
N SER A 73 10.62 -20.35 13.07
CA SER A 73 9.87 -20.22 11.81
C SER A 73 8.54 -19.49 12.00
N GLU A 74 7.91 -19.65 13.17
CA GLU A 74 6.74 -18.89 13.60
C GLU A 74 7.07 -17.40 13.76
N TRP A 75 8.18 -17.05 14.41
CA TRP A 75 8.64 -15.67 14.54
C TRP A 75 8.93 -15.04 13.16
N PHE A 76 9.55 -15.80 12.25
CA PHE A 76 9.85 -15.37 10.90
C PHE A 76 8.60 -15.02 10.08
N ASN A 77 7.51 -15.79 10.23
CA ASN A 77 6.29 -15.63 9.43
C ASN A 77 5.17 -14.84 10.12
N THR A 78 5.20 -14.65 11.44
CA THR A 78 4.12 -13.98 12.19
C THR A 78 4.59 -12.79 13.03
N ALA A 79 5.89 -12.49 13.03
CA ALA A 79 6.52 -11.48 13.87
C ALA A 79 6.20 -11.62 15.37
N GLY A 80 5.86 -12.85 15.82
CA GLY A 80 5.49 -13.14 17.21
C GLY A 80 4.14 -12.57 17.64
N ARG A 81 3.30 -12.09 16.71
CA ARG A 81 1.94 -11.55 16.97
C ARG A 81 1.87 -10.41 18.00
N ASN A 82 2.97 -9.67 18.18
CA ASN A 82 3.21 -8.74 19.29
C ASN A 82 3.24 -7.25 18.83
N VAL A 83 2.84 -6.93 17.60
CA VAL A 83 2.99 -5.57 17.07
C VAL A 83 1.93 -4.61 17.66
N LYS A 84 2.38 -3.44 18.17
CA LYS A 84 1.53 -2.40 18.78
C LYS A 84 0.85 -1.48 17.74
N THR A 85 -0.09 -0.65 18.18
CA THR A 85 -1.02 0.12 17.32
C THR A 85 -0.31 1.07 16.36
N GLY A 86 0.64 1.87 16.85
CA GLY A 86 1.40 2.83 16.05
C GLY A 86 2.23 2.15 14.98
N LEU A 87 2.99 1.11 15.35
CA LEU A 87 3.81 0.37 14.40
C LEU A 87 2.94 -0.35 13.35
N ILE A 88 1.79 -0.93 13.73
CA ILE A 88 0.82 -1.48 12.77
C ILE A 88 0.32 -0.39 11.82
N ALA A 89 -0.08 0.77 12.33
CA ALA A 89 -0.56 1.87 11.49
C ALA A 89 0.51 2.32 10.48
N SER A 90 1.76 2.46 10.93
CA SER A 90 2.89 2.77 10.04
C SER A 90 3.12 1.70 9.00
N VAL A 91 3.10 0.41 9.39
CA VAL A 91 3.29 -0.70 8.45
C VAL A 91 2.17 -0.72 7.41
N ILE A 92 0.91 -0.51 7.80
CA ILE A 92 -0.23 -0.44 6.87
C ILE A 92 -0.04 0.71 5.87
N VAL A 93 0.32 1.91 6.34
CA VAL A 93 0.57 3.06 5.47
C VAL A 93 1.73 2.76 4.52
N SER A 94 2.80 2.15 5.01
CA SER A 94 3.96 1.77 4.20
C SER A 94 3.62 0.76 3.12
N GLN A 95 2.92 -0.31 3.49
CA GLN A 95 2.55 -1.41 2.59
C GLN A 95 1.62 -0.93 1.47
N TRP A 96 0.80 0.09 1.73
CA TRP A 96 -0.12 0.66 0.75
C TRP A 96 0.45 1.86 -0.01
N THR A 97 1.56 2.43 0.46
CA THR A 97 2.25 3.48 -0.30
C THR A 97 3.05 2.83 -1.42
N TRP A 98 2.35 2.43 -2.47
CA TRP A 98 2.93 1.86 -3.69
C TRP A 98 3.52 2.95 -4.58
N ALA A 99 4.26 2.52 -5.61
CA ALA A 99 4.59 3.39 -6.73
C ALA A 99 3.33 4.06 -7.33
N ALA A 100 2.25 3.29 -7.53
CA ALA A 100 0.98 3.84 -8.02
C ALA A 100 0.41 4.94 -7.10
N THR A 101 0.52 4.80 -5.78
CA THR A 101 0.02 5.78 -4.80
C THR A 101 0.65 7.16 -4.99
N ILE A 102 1.90 7.23 -5.41
CA ILE A 102 2.60 8.51 -5.65
C ILE A 102 2.40 8.96 -7.10
N LEU A 103 2.62 8.03 -8.05
CA LEU A 103 2.71 8.33 -9.48
C LEU A 103 1.33 8.45 -10.12
N GLN A 104 0.45 7.46 -9.90
CA GLN A 104 -0.88 7.41 -10.53
C GLN A 104 -1.84 8.43 -9.91
N SER A 105 -1.76 8.69 -8.60
CA SER A 105 -2.56 9.75 -7.96
C SER A 105 -2.26 11.13 -8.57
N SER A 106 -0.99 11.44 -8.80
CA SER A 106 -0.55 12.68 -9.45
C SER A 106 -0.92 12.71 -10.93
N ASN A 107 -0.88 11.56 -11.62
CA ASN A 107 -1.35 11.44 -13.00
C ASN A 107 -2.85 11.77 -13.13
N VAL A 108 -3.71 11.23 -12.26
CA VAL A 108 -5.14 11.56 -12.31
C VAL A 108 -5.44 13.00 -11.88
N ALA A 109 -4.56 13.63 -11.08
CA ALA A 109 -4.63 15.05 -10.80
C ALA A 109 -4.30 15.91 -12.03
N TRP A 110 -3.31 15.50 -12.80
CA TRP A 110 -2.98 16.12 -14.08
C TRP A 110 -4.12 15.94 -15.11
N GLN A 111 -4.80 14.79 -15.12
CA GLN A 111 -5.92 14.53 -16.03
C GLN A 111 -7.21 15.26 -15.62
N TYR A 112 -7.57 15.26 -14.33
CA TYR A 112 -8.91 15.66 -13.88
C TYR A 112 -8.91 16.86 -12.92
N GLY A 113 -7.76 17.42 -12.59
CA GLY A 113 -7.63 18.49 -11.61
C GLY A 113 -7.90 18.01 -10.18
N VAL A 114 -8.49 18.86 -9.33
CA VAL A 114 -8.74 18.60 -7.89
C VAL A 114 -9.59 17.34 -7.64
N SER A 115 -10.43 16.95 -8.61
CA SER A 115 -11.22 15.74 -8.54
C SER A 115 -10.37 14.46 -8.54
N GLY A 116 -9.19 14.48 -9.17
CA GLY A 116 -8.29 13.32 -9.29
C GLY A 116 -7.70 12.86 -7.95
N PRO A 117 -6.92 13.72 -7.24
CA PRO A 117 -6.34 13.40 -5.93
C PRO A 117 -7.38 12.86 -4.95
N PHE A 118 -8.55 13.50 -4.95
CA PHE A 118 -9.62 13.15 -4.03
C PHE A 118 -10.19 11.76 -4.31
N TRP A 119 -10.59 11.46 -5.55
CA TRP A 119 -11.16 10.15 -5.88
C TRP A 119 -10.14 9.01 -5.79
N TYR A 120 -8.86 9.31 -6.02
CA TYR A 120 -7.79 8.36 -5.74
C TYR A 120 -7.72 8.04 -4.25
N ALA A 121 -7.54 9.05 -3.41
CA ALA A 121 -7.34 8.89 -1.96
C ALA A 121 -8.58 8.34 -1.27
N SER A 122 -9.75 8.93 -1.49
CA SER A 122 -11.02 8.48 -0.92
C SER A 122 -11.35 7.06 -1.39
N GLY A 123 -11.20 6.81 -2.69
CA GLY A 123 -11.59 5.54 -3.29
C GLY A 123 -10.80 4.35 -2.77
N ALA A 124 -9.51 4.53 -2.45
CA ALA A 124 -8.62 3.49 -1.94
C ALA A 124 -8.56 3.40 -0.39
N THR A 125 -9.05 4.41 0.34
CA THR A 125 -9.08 4.39 1.81
C THR A 125 -10.16 3.44 2.35
N ILE A 126 -11.28 3.29 1.63
CA ILE A 126 -12.43 2.48 2.05
C ILE A 126 -12.04 1.03 2.30
N GLN A 127 -11.21 0.48 1.41
CA GLN A 127 -10.78 -0.92 1.44
C GLN A 127 -9.94 -1.18 2.68
N VAL A 128 -9.03 -0.27 3.04
CA VAL A 128 -8.24 -0.36 4.28
C VAL A 128 -9.16 -0.40 5.49
N LEU A 129 -10.11 0.54 5.56
CA LEU A 129 -11.01 0.69 6.69
C LEU A 129 -11.90 -0.55 6.87
N LEU A 130 -12.45 -1.06 5.76
CA LEU A 130 -13.29 -2.26 5.78
C LEU A 130 -12.48 -3.53 6.02
N PHE A 131 -11.24 -3.62 5.53
CA PHE A 131 -10.36 -4.75 5.81
C PHE A 131 -10.03 -4.87 7.30
N GLY A 132 -10.02 -3.77 8.05
CA GLY A 132 -9.89 -3.81 9.50
C GLY A 132 -10.97 -4.67 10.20
N VAL A 133 -12.16 -4.80 9.61
CA VAL A 133 -13.20 -5.74 10.08
C VAL A 133 -12.75 -7.19 9.89
N MET A 134 -12.16 -7.50 8.72
CA MET A 134 -11.61 -8.81 8.42
C MET A 134 -10.45 -9.13 9.37
N ALA A 135 -9.56 -8.17 9.62
CA ALA A 135 -8.44 -8.32 10.53
C ALA A 135 -8.87 -8.75 11.94
N ILE A 136 -9.95 -8.19 12.48
CA ILE A 136 -10.52 -8.60 13.78
C ILE A 136 -11.23 -9.96 13.69
N GLU A 137 -11.93 -10.25 12.60
CA GLU A 137 -12.61 -11.53 12.41
C GLU A 137 -11.65 -12.71 12.35
N ILE A 138 -10.47 -12.54 11.74
CA ILE A 138 -9.40 -13.55 11.74
C ILE A 138 -9.03 -13.91 13.18
N LYS A 139 -8.81 -12.92 14.05
CA LYS A 139 -8.46 -13.18 15.46
C LYS A 139 -9.53 -13.96 16.21
N ARG A 140 -10.81 -13.78 15.84
CA ARG A 140 -11.93 -14.46 16.51
C ARG A 140 -12.22 -15.86 15.96
N LYS A 141 -11.89 -16.12 14.69
CA LYS A 141 -12.32 -17.32 13.94
C LYS A 141 -11.19 -18.22 13.46
N ALA A 142 -10.00 -17.67 13.26
CA ALA A 142 -8.82 -18.39 12.79
C ALA A 142 -7.54 -17.79 13.42
N PRO A 143 -7.39 -17.79 14.76
CA PRO A 143 -6.28 -17.13 15.46
C PRO A 143 -4.89 -17.72 15.12
N ASN A 144 -4.87 -18.99 14.69
CA ASN A 144 -3.64 -19.74 14.43
C ASN A 144 -3.26 -19.82 12.94
N ALA A 145 -4.04 -19.21 12.05
CA ALA A 145 -3.73 -19.21 10.62
C ALA A 145 -2.46 -18.41 10.31
N HIS A 146 -1.76 -18.80 9.24
CA HIS A 146 -0.61 -18.09 8.68
C HIS A 146 -0.97 -17.39 7.37
N THR A 147 -1.91 -17.94 6.59
CA THR A 147 -2.39 -17.34 5.35
C THR A 147 -3.92 -17.33 5.27
N VAL A 148 -4.47 -16.53 4.34
CA VAL A 148 -5.91 -16.54 4.04
C VAL A 148 -6.36 -17.88 3.45
N CYS A 149 -5.50 -18.53 2.67
CA CYS A 149 -5.82 -19.77 1.97
C CYS A 149 -5.98 -20.93 2.97
N GLU A 150 -5.22 -20.99 4.06
CA GLU A 150 -5.44 -21.99 5.11
C GLU A 150 -6.87 -21.91 5.69
N ILE A 151 -7.40 -20.70 5.85
CA ILE A 151 -8.78 -20.46 6.31
C ILE A 151 -9.78 -20.97 5.26
N VAL A 152 -9.53 -20.70 3.97
CA VAL A 152 -10.33 -21.21 2.85
C VAL A 152 -10.35 -22.74 2.87
N LYS A 153 -9.20 -23.40 3.03
CA LYS A 153 -9.11 -24.86 3.07
C LYS A 153 -9.86 -25.44 4.25
N ALA A 154 -9.67 -24.89 5.44
CA ALA A 154 -10.32 -25.35 6.65
C ALA A 154 -11.86 -25.25 6.55
N ARG A 155 -12.37 -24.19 5.90
CA ARG A 155 -13.81 -23.95 5.76
C ARG A 155 -14.45 -24.71 4.59
N TRP A 156 -13.82 -24.71 3.42
CA TRP A 156 -14.44 -25.12 2.15
C TRP A 156 -13.67 -26.21 1.39
N GLY A 157 -12.61 -26.76 1.98
CA GLY A 157 -11.86 -27.88 1.44
C GLY A 157 -10.93 -27.54 0.28
N THR A 158 -10.33 -28.59 -0.28
CA THR A 158 -9.21 -28.52 -1.23
C THR A 158 -9.55 -27.86 -2.56
N ALA A 159 -10.73 -28.14 -3.15
CA ALA A 159 -11.09 -27.56 -4.45
C ALA A 159 -11.18 -26.03 -4.37
N THR A 160 -11.86 -25.53 -3.34
CA THR A 160 -12.00 -24.10 -3.07
C THR A 160 -10.64 -23.48 -2.77
N HIS A 161 -9.83 -24.14 -1.95
CA HIS A 161 -8.47 -23.71 -1.65
C HIS A 161 -7.63 -23.45 -2.90
N ILE A 162 -7.62 -24.38 -3.87
CA ILE A 162 -6.82 -24.22 -5.10
C ILE A 162 -7.28 -22.99 -5.90
N VAL A 163 -8.59 -22.77 -6.00
CA VAL A 163 -9.14 -21.61 -6.72
C VAL A 163 -8.68 -20.30 -6.08
N PHE A 164 -8.85 -20.15 -4.76
CA PHE A 164 -8.44 -18.92 -4.07
C PHE A 164 -6.92 -18.77 -4.01
N LEU A 165 -6.16 -19.85 -3.92
CA LEU A 165 -4.71 -19.80 -4.02
C LEU A 165 -4.26 -19.20 -5.36
N VAL A 166 -4.90 -19.57 -6.47
CA VAL A 166 -4.63 -18.98 -7.79
C VAL A 166 -4.96 -17.48 -7.79
N PHE A 167 -6.11 -17.07 -7.24
CA PHE A 167 -6.47 -15.66 -7.15
C PHE A 167 -5.52 -14.83 -6.26
N CYS A 168 -5.10 -15.38 -5.11
CA CYS A 168 -4.11 -14.74 -4.23
C CYS A 168 -2.77 -14.58 -4.94
N LEU A 169 -2.23 -15.65 -5.54
CA LEU A 169 -0.98 -15.59 -6.30
C LEU A 169 -1.07 -14.63 -7.49
N ALA A 170 -2.17 -14.65 -8.25
CA ALA A 170 -2.40 -13.70 -9.34
C ALA A 170 -2.41 -12.25 -8.84
N THR A 171 -3.02 -12.00 -7.69
CA THR A 171 -3.04 -10.68 -7.05
C THR A 171 -1.62 -10.23 -6.69
N ASN A 172 -0.85 -11.08 -6.02
CA ASN A 172 0.54 -10.75 -5.66
C ASN A 172 1.42 -10.48 -6.90
N VAL A 173 1.21 -11.23 -7.99
CA VAL A 173 1.88 -11.00 -9.29
C VAL A 173 1.50 -9.64 -9.88
N ILE A 174 0.22 -9.30 -9.91
CA ILE A 174 -0.29 -8.04 -10.46
C ILE A 174 0.23 -6.84 -9.65
N VAL A 175 0.15 -6.90 -8.33
CA VAL A 175 0.65 -5.82 -7.44
C VAL A 175 2.15 -5.64 -7.63
N THR A 176 2.92 -6.73 -7.60
CA THR A 176 4.38 -6.66 -7.78
C THR A 176 4.74 -6.13 -9.18
N ALA A 177 3.99 -6.50 -10.23
CA ALA A 177 4.21 -5.97 -11.58
C ALA A 177 4.03 -4.44 -11.63
N MET A 178 3.00 -3.89 -10.99
CA MET A 178 2.80 -2.43 -10.92
C MET A 178 3.97 -1.72 -10.21
N LEU A 179 4.46 -2.29 -9.12
CA LEU A 179 5.61 -1.74 -8.39
C LEU A 179 6.85 -1.65 -9.29
N LEU A 180 7.11 -2.69 -10.08
CA LEU A 180 8.26 -2.74 -10.98
C LEU A 180 8.09 -1.85 -12.21
N LEU A 181 6.89 -1.78 -12.81
CA LEU A 181 6.63 -0.88 -13.93
C LEU A 181 6.82 0.59 -13.53
N GLY A 182 6.23 0.99 -12.40
CA GLY A 182 6.39 2.36 -11.88
C GLY A 182 7.82 2.67 -11.44
N GLY A 183 8.45 1.77 -10.68
CA GLY A 183 9.81 1.92 -10.18
C GLY A 183 10.85 2.02 -11.31
N SER A 184 10.81 1.09 -12.26
CA SER A 184 11.76 1.06 -13.38
C SER A 184 11.58 2.25 -14.33
N ALA A 185 10.35 2.69 -14.58
CA ALA A 185 10.08 3.84 -15.43
C ALA A 185 10.67 5.14 -14.88
N VAL A 186 10.50 5.40 -13.57
CA VAL A 186 11.03 6.62 -12.93
C VAL A 186 12.54 6.57 -12.79
N VAL A 187 13.11 5.42 -12.40
CA VAL A 187 14.57 5.22 -12.38
C VAL A 187 15.16 5.55 -13.75
N ASN A 188 14.57 5.00 -14.81
CA ASN A 188 15.02 5.24 -16.17
C ASN A 188 14.90 6.71 -16.57
N ALA A 189 13.76 7.36 -16.31
CA ALA A 189 13.53 8.75 -16.67
C ALA A 189 14.45 9.73 -15.90
N LEU A 190 14.73 9.46 -14.62
CA LEU A 190 15.52 10.38 -13.80
C LEU A 190 17.04 10.20 -13.94
N THR A 191 17.50 8.97 -14.18
CA THR A 191 18.94 8.62 -14.10
C THR A 191 19.52 8.03 -15.39
N GLY A 192 18.67 7.64 -16.34
CA GLY A 192 19.09 6.99 -17.58
C GLY A 192 19.48 5.52 -17.43
N VAL A 193 19.34 4.92 -16.24
CA VAL A 193 19.55 3.48 -16.05
C VAL A 193 18.59 2.72 -16.96
N ASN A 194 19.09 1.68 -17.61
CA ASN A 194 18.29 0.86 -18.52
C ASN A 194 17.05 0.29 -17.79
N ILE A 195 15.87 0.43 -18.39
CA ILE A 195 14.60 0.03 -17.77
C ILE A 195 14.54 -1.47 -17.45
N TYR A 196 15.16 -2.32 -18.28
CA TYR A 196 15.23 -3.76 -18.06
C TYR A 196 16.20 -4.12 -16.92
N ALA A 197 17.34 -3.42 -16.83
CA ALA A 197 18.24 -3.56 -15.70
C ALA A 197 17.57 -3.15 -14.39
N ALA A 198 16.90 -1.98 -14.38
CA ALA A 198 16.14 -1.52 -13.23
C ALA A 198 15.06 -2.53 -12.79
N SER A 199 14.39 -3.19 -13.75
CA SER A 199 13.38 -4.22 -13.49
C SER A 199 13.90 -5.44 -12.71
N PHE A 200 15.19 -5.80 -12.85
CA PHE A 200 15.82 -6.88 -12.09
C PHE A 200 16.51 -6.41 -10.80
N LEU A 201 17.15 -5.25 -10.84
CA LEU A 201 17.95 -4.76 -9.71
C LEU A 201 17.07 -4.26 -8.55
N ILE A 202 15.89 -3.70 -8.85
CA ILE A 202 14.93 -3.28 -7.82
C ILE A 202 14.48 -4.48 -6.96
N PRO A 203 13.95 -5.60 -7.52
CA PRO A 203 13.62 -6.79 -6.73
C PRO A 203 14.83 -7.36 -5.97
N LEU A 204 16.02 -7.32 -6.56
CA LEU A 204 17.22 -7.93 -5.96
C LEU A 204 17.52 -7.35 -4.56
N GLY A 205 17.49 -6.02 -4.43
CA GLY A 205 17.70 -5.36 -3.13
C GLY A 205 16.67 -5.81 -2.09
N VAL A 206 15.41 -5.94 -2.49
CA VAL A 206 14.31 -6.38 -1.64
C VAL A 206 14.46 -7.83 -1.20
N VAL A 207 14.81 -8.71 -2.13
CA VAL A 207 15.05 -10.13 -1.87
C VAL A 207 16.13 -10.31 -0.81
N VAL A 208 17.26 -9.62 -0.93
CA VAL A 208 18.41 -9.79 -0.02
C VAL A 208 18.03 -9.49 1.43
N TYR A 209 17.42 -8.34 1.73
CA TYR A 209 17.08 -8.01 3.13
C TYR A 209 15.89 -8.82 3.65
N THR A 210 14.94 -9.19 2.78
CA THR A 210 13.79 -10.04 3.15
C THR A 210 14.26 -11.43 3.57
N LEU A 211 15.23 -12.00 2.85
CA LEU A 211 15.84 -13.31 3.17
C LEU A 211 16.58 -13.31 4.51
N ALA A 212 17.23 -12.19 4.86
CA ALA A 212 18.01 -12.05 6.09
C ALA A 212 17.13 -11.84 7.33
N GLY A 213 16.07 -11.04 7.21
CA GLY A 213 15.34 -10.52 8.37
C GLY A 213 13.98 -11.14 8.70
N GLY A 214 13.22 -11.65 7.71
CA GLY A 214 11.84 -12.14 7.93
C GLY A 214 10.81 -11.03 8.24
N LEU A 215 9.59 -11.40 8.62
CA LEU A 215 8.45 -10.47 8.71
C LEU A 215 8.67 -9.33 9.72
N LYS A 216 9.27 -9.59 10.88
CA LYS A 216 9.51 -8.55 11.89
C LYS A 216 10.56 -7.52 11.45
N ALA A 217 11.63 -7.96 10.79
CA ALA A 217 12.60 -7.07 10.18
C ALA A 217 11.97 -6.21 9.09
N THR A 218 11.10 -6.81 8.28
CA THR A 218 10.34 -6.10 7.26
C THR A 218 9.41 -5.05 7.86
N PHE A 219 8.83 -5.28 9.04
CA PHE A 219 8.01 -4.28 9.72
C PHE A 219 8.84 -3.08 10.18
N LEU A 220 10.03 -3.32 10.70
CA LEU A 220 10.94 -2.26 11.12
C LEU A 220 11.53 -1.48 9.94
N ALA A 221 11.86 -2.17 8.84
CA ALA A 221 12.20 -1.53 7.57
C ALA A 221 11.06 -0.66 7.05
N SER A 222 9.82 -1.19 7.09
CA SER A 222 8.61 -0.48 6.66
C SER A 222 8.38 0.80 7.46
N TYR A 223 8.66 0.79 8.76
CA TYR A 223 8.64 2.01 9.56
C TYR A 223 9.62 3.06 9.02
N VAL A 224 10.88 2.71 8.77
CA VAL A 224 11.87 3.64 8.22
C VAL A 224 11.50 4.11 6.81
N HIS A 225 10.99 3.22 5.95
CA HIS A 225 10.45 3.59 4.65
C HIS A 225 9.35 4.65 4.78
N SER A 226 8.40 4.44 5.71
CA SER A 226 7.32 5.38 6.00
C SER A 226 7.85 6.74 6.46
N VAL A 227 8.84 6.77 7.36
CA VAL A 227 9.45 8.03 7.84
C VAL A 227 9.99 8.83 6.66
N ILE A 228 10.79 8.20 5.80
CA ILE A 228 11.41 8.87 4.64
C ILE A 228 10.33 9.38 3.67
N VAL A 229 9.34 8.54 3.36
CA VAL A 229 8.19 8.91 2.51
C VAL A 229 7.45 10.14 3.03
N HIS A 230 7.18 10.19 4.33
CA HIS A 230 6.42 11.28 4.97
C HIS A 230 7.24 12.57 5.09
N VAL A 231 8.56 12.47 5.32
CA VAL A 231 9.46 13.63 5.30
C VAL A 231 9.47 14.25 3.90
N VAL A 232 9.64 13.44 2.85
CA VAL A 232 9.63 13.93 1.47
C VAL A 232 8.27 14.50 1.08
N LEU A 233 7.18 13.87 1.52
CA LEU A 233 5.82 14.39 1.34
C LEU A 233 5.68 15.80 1.91
N VAL A 234 6.08 16.00 3.17
CA VAL A 234 5.98 17.31 3.83
C VAL A 234 6.81 18.35 3.08
N ILE A 235 8.04 18.00 2.66
CA ILE A 235 8.89 18.89 1.87
C ILE A 235 8.16 19.37 0.59
N PHE A 236 7.62 18.45 -0.22
CA PHE A 236 6.97 18.84 -1.48
C PHE A 236 5.67 19.63 -1.27
N VAL A 237 4.88 19.26 -0.27
CA VAL A 237 3.61 19.93 0.01
C VAL A 237 3.85 21.38 0.48
N PHE A 238 4.81 21.62 1.37
CA PHE A 238 5.20 22.98 1.75
C PHE A 238 5.89 23.72 0.60
N LEU A 239 6.74 23.04 -0.19
CA LEU A 239 7.39 23.68 -1.32
C LEU A 239 6.38 24.29 -2.29
N VAL A 240 5.33 23.54 -2.68
CA VAL A 240 4.32 24.02 -3.64
C VAL A 240 3.48 25.15 -3.06
N TYR A 241 3.10 25.08 -1.78
CA TYR A 241 2.11 26.00 -1.20
C TYR A 241 2.67 27.10 -0.31
N THR A 242 3.96 27.10 0.02
CA THR A 242 4.53 28.12 0.94
C THR A 242 5.87 28.70 0.50
N SER A 243 6.72 27.94 -0.18
CA SER A 243 8.16 28.30 -0.24
C SER A 243 8.76 28.44 -1.64
N SER A 244 8.19 27.77 -2.67
CA SER A 244 8.74 27.85 -4.03
C SER A 244 8.64 29.25 -4.62
N SER A 245 9.67 29.70 -5.33
CA SER A 245 9.63 30.95 -6.10
C SER A 245 8.67 30.89 -7.29
N GLU A 246 8.38 29.69 -7.80
CA GLU A 246 7.54 29.47 -8.97
C GLU A 246 6.06 29.37 -8.59
N LEU A 247 5.72 28.60 -7.55
CA LEU A 247 4.33 28.41 -7.08
C LEU A 247 4.08 29.13 -5.75
N GLY A 248 4.72 28.67 -4.67
CA GLY A 248 4.91 29.40 -3.41
C GLY A 248 3.66 29.79 -2.59
N SER A 249 2.46 29.67 -3.14
CA SER A 249 1.21 30.00 -2.46
C SER A 249 0.01 29.30 -3.11
N PRO A 250 -1.06 28.96 -2.36
CA PRO A 250 -2.26 28.41 -2.96
C PRO A 250 -2.95 29.38 -3.94
N SER A 251 -2.78 30.69 -3.73
CA SER A 251 -3.35 31.71 -4.61
C SER A 251 -2.72 31.69 -6.00
N VAL A 252 -1.39 31.57 -6.08
CA VAL A 252 -0.68 31.47 -7.36
C VAL A 252 -1.06 30.18 -8.08
N VAL A 253 -1.10 29.05 -7.38
CA VAL A 253 -1.54 27.77 -7.98
C VAL A 253 -2.97 27.90 -8.52
N TYR A 254 -3.89 28.50 -7.75
CA TYR A 254 -5.27 28.74 -8.18
C TYR A 254 -5.33 29.60 -9.45
N ASP A 255 -4.62 30.72 -9.48
CA ASP A 255 -4.65 31.65 -10.61
C ASP A 255 -4.12 30.96 -11.87
N ARG A 256 -3.00 30.24 -11.78
CA ARG A 256 -2.43 29.50 -12.90
C ARG A 256 -3.33 28.36 -13.38
N LEU A 257 -3.94 27.59 -12.48
CA LEU A 257 -4.89 26.54 -12.87
C LEU A 257 -6.14 27.10 -13.59
N ARG A 258 -6.59 28.29 -13.18
CA ARG A 258 -7.69 28.99 -13.86
C ARG A 258 -7.26 29.45 -15.26
N ASP A 259 -6.07 30.01 -15.38
CA ASP A 259 -5.53 30.49 -16.65
C ASP A 259 -5.27 29.31 -17.61
N MET A 260 -4.85 28.16 -17.08
CA MET A 260 -4.73 26.90 -17.82
C MET A 260 -6.05 26.37 -18.37
N ALA A 261 -7.13 26.50 -17.60
CA ALA A 261 -8.47 26.11 -18.02
C ALA A 261 -9.14 27.17 -18.93
N ALA A 262 -8.53 28.35 -19.11
CA ALA A 262 -9.15 29.41 -19.89
C ALA A 262 -9.20 29.03 -21.37
N LYS A 263 -10.38 29.22 -21.98
CA LYS A 263 -10.60 28.98 -23.43
C LYS A 263 -9.73 29.84 -24.34
N SER A 264 -9.07 30.87 -23.81
CA SER A 264 -8.11 31.70 -24.53
C SER A 264 -6.79 30.98 -24.81
N ARG A 265 -6.50 29.86 -24.13
CA ARG A 265 -5.33 29.05 -24.45
C ARG A 265 -5.55 28.31 -25.78
N ILE A 266 -4.67 28.57 -26.73
CA ILE A 266 -4.68 27.94 -28.05
C ILE A 266 -4.07 26.54 -27.93
N CYS A 267 -4.90 25.50 -28.07
CA CYS A 267 -4.49 24.09 -28.01
C CYS A 267 -4.31 23.49 -29.40
N THR A 268 -3.54 24.19 -30.23
CA THR A 268 -3.19 23.75 -31.58
C THR A 268 -1.69 23.85 -31.75
N GLU A 269 -1.14 23.00 -32.62
CA GLU A 269 0.26 23.10 -33.01
C GLU A 269 0.55 24.49 -33.62
N PRO A 270 1.74 25.07 -33.39
CA PRO A 270 2.87 24.55 -32.61
C PRO A 270 2.87 24.92 -31.11
N LEU A 271 1.85 25.65 -30.62
CA LEU A 271 1.79 26.16 -29.24
C LEU A 271 1.39 25.10 -28.21
N SER A 272 0.76 24.01 -28.65
CA SER A 272 0.50 22.81 -27.84
C SER A 272 0.43 21.60 -28.75
N HIS A 273 0.85 20.45 -28.23
CA HIS A 273 0.72 19.16 -28.90
C HIS A 273 -0.58 18.45 -28.48
N HIS A 274 -1.12 17.61 -29.34
CA HIS A 274 -2.37 16.88 -29.13
C HIS A 274 -2.29 15.85 -27.99
N ASP A 275 -1.08 15.46 -27.62
CA ASP A 275 -0.75 14.50 -26.56
C ASP A 275 -0.31 15.19 -25.27
N GLN A 276 -0.59 16.49 -25.08
CA GLN A 276 -0.27 17.22 -23.86
C GLN A 276 -1.53 17.82 -23.22
N ALA A 277 -1.48 18.08 -21.90
CA ALA A 277 -2.54 18.81 -21.24
C ALA A 277 -2.59 20.25 -21.77
N CYS A 278 -3.76 20.64 -22.29
CA CYS A 278 -4.00 21.98 -22.76
C CYS A 278 -5.48 22.36 -22.64
N GLY A 279 -5.72 23.57 -22.13
CA GLY A 279 -7.03 24.19 -22.15
C GLY A 279 -8.04 23.54 -21.20
N PRO A 280 -9.35 23.76 -21.45
CA PRO A 280 -10.42 23.21 -20.63
C PRO A 280 -10.47 21.67 -20.71
N VAL A 281 -10.71 21.02 -19.57
CA VAL A 281 -10.79 19.55 -19.49
C VAL A 281 -12.17 19.04 -19.87
N ASP A 282 -12.23 18.11 -20.83
CA ASP A 282 -13.47 17.46 -21.21
C ASP A 282 -14.10 16.69 -20.04
N GLY A 283 -15.41 16.92 -19.83
CA GLY A 283 -16.16 16.29 -18.73
C GLY A 283 -16.05 16.99 -17.38
N ASN A 284 -15.18 18.00 -17.23
CA ASN A 284 -15.16 18.86 -16.05
C ASN A 284 -16.19 19.99 -16.19
N PHE A 285 -16.78 20.43 -15.07
CA PHE A 285 -17.71 21.56 -15.08
C PHE A 285 -17.03 22.83 -15.58
N LYS A 286 -17.53 23.37 -16.70
CA LYS A 286 -16.91 24.47 -17.47
C LYS A 286 -15.44 24.22 -17.85
N GLY A 287 -15.02 22.95 -17.91
CA GLY A 287 -13.65 22.53 -18.21
C GLY A 287 -12.60 22.94 -17.19
N SER A 288 -13.01 23.27 -15.95
CA SER A 288 -12.09 23.75 -14.92
C SER A 288 -11.27 22.63 -14.27
N TYR A 289 -10.01 22.88 -13.92
CA TYR A 289 -9.19 21.98 -13.08
C TYR A 289 -9.52 22.08 -11.58
N ILE A 290 -10.28 23.08 -11.16
CA ILE A 290 -10.60 23.36 -9.75
C ILE A 290 -12.09 23.10 -9.47
N THR A 291 -12.56 21.93 -9.89
CA THR A 291 -13.94 21.46 -9.65
C THR A 291 -13.95 19.98 -9.25
N MET A 292 -14.88 19.62 -8.36
CA MET A 292 -15.22 18.23 -8.05
C MET A 292 -16.24 17.63 -9.02
N LEU A 293 -16.86 18.45 -9.87
CA LEU A 293 -17.78 18.02 -10.92
C LEU A 293 -16.97 17.61 -12.15
N SER A 294 -16.36 16.42 -12.08
CA SER A 294 -15.59 15.79 -13.15
C SER A 294 -16.16 14.42 -13.46
N SER A 295 -16.66 14.22 -14.69
CA SER A 295 -17.14 12.89 -15.11
C SER A 295 -16.00 11.87 -15.17
N GLY A 296 -14.84 12.27 -15.71
CA GLY A 296 -13.63 11.45 -15.76
C GLY A 296 -13.12 11.09 -14.36
N GLY A 297 -13.05 12.07 -13.46
CA GLY A 297 -12.66 11.86 -12.07
C GLY A 297 -13.60 10.94 -11.31
N ALA A 298 -14.92 11.10 -11.49
CA ALA A 298 -15.92 10.23 -10.84
C ALA A 298 -15.88 8.80 -11.38
N VAL A 299 -15.76 8.61 -12.70
CA VAL A 299 -15.60 7.28 -13.32
C VAL A 299 -14.33 6.60 -12.84
N PHE A 300 -13.20 7.32 -12.83
CA PHE A 300 -11.96 6.83 -12.25
C PHE A 300 -12.15 6.44 -10.78
N GLY A 301 -12.80 7.27 -9.98
CA GLY A 301 -13.10 6.99 -8.57
C GLY A 301 -13.88 5.69 -8.38
N LEU A 302 -14.87 5.42 -9.23
CA LEU A 302 -15.64 4.18 -9.18
C LEU A 302 -14.79 2.96 -9.57
N ILE A 303 -13.98 3.06 -10.63
CA ILE A 303 -13.02 2.01 -11.01
C ILE A 303 -12.05 1.75 -9.87
N ASN A 304 -11.52 2.82 -9.27
CA ASN A 304 -10.57 2.79 -8.18
C ASN A 304 -11.15 2.10 -6.94
N ILE A 305 -12.39 2.43 -6.57
CA ILE A 305 -13.08 1.79 -5.44
C ILE A 305 -13.22 0.30 -5.70
N VAL A 306 -13.79 -0.08 -6.83
CA VAL A 306 -14.07 -1.49 -7.13
C VAL A 306 -12.79 -2.30 -7.32
N GLY A 307 -11.82 -1.76 -8.05
CA GLY A 307 -10.58 -2.44 -8.38
C GLY A 307 -9.69 -2.69 -7.17
N ASN A 308 -9.52 -1.70 -6.30
CA ASN A 308 -8.66 -1.86 -5.12
C ASN A 308 -9.23 -2.83 -4.08
N PHE A 309 -10.53 -3.17 -4.10
CA PHE A 309 -11.01 -4.24 -3.22
C PHE A 309 -10.31 -5.56 -3.54
N GLY A 310 -10.06 -5.84 -4.81
CA GLY A 310 -9.33 -7.02 -5.28
C GLY A 310 -7.95 -7.09 -4.64
N THR A 311 -7.17 -6.03 -4.78
CA THR A 311 -5.78 -6.00 -4.29
C THR A 311 -5.63 -5.98 -2.77
N VAL A 312 -6.72 -5.94 -2.02
CA VAL A 312 -6.66 -5.81 -0.56
C VAL A 312 -7.26 -7.03 0.11
N PHE A 313 -8.43 -7.46 -0.37
CA PHE A 313 -9.11 -8.61 0.18
C PHE A 313 -8.53 -9.91 -0.35
N VAL A 314 -7.99 -9.93 -1.57
CA VAL A 314 -7.44 -11.13 -2.21
C VAL A 314 -5.93 -11.24 -2.00
N ASP A 315 -5.25 -10.13 -1.70
CA ASP A 315 -3.80 -10.11 -1.49
C ASP A 315 -3.41 -10.63 -0.10
N ASN A 316 -2.67 -11.74 -0.08
CA ASN A 316 -2.19 -12.37 1.15
C ASN A 316 -1.26 -11.48 2.00
N GLY A 317 -0.62 -10.45 1.43
CA GLY A 317 0.23 -9.52 2.18
C GLY A 317 -0.53 -8.80 3.29
N TYR A 318 -1.76 -8.37 3.02
CA TYR A 318 -2.63 -7.75 4.03
C TYR A 318 -3.08 -8.73 5.11
N TRP A 319 -3.34 -9.99 4.72
CA TRP A 319 -3.73 -11.03 5.65
C TRP A 319 -2.60 -11.39 6.61
N VAL A 320 -1.37 -11.53 6.10
CA VAL A 320 -0.18 -11.79 6.92
C VAL A 320 0.05 -10.63 7.91
N SER A 321 -0.11 -9.38 7.49
CA SER A 321 -0.05 -8.21 8.39
C SER A 321 -1.13 -8.25 9.47
N ALA A 322 -2.37 -8.57 9.09
CA ALA A 322 -3.45 -8.73 10.06
C ALA A 322 -3.16 -9.85 11.06
N ILE A 323 -2.60 -10.97 10.60
CA ILE A 323 -2.22 -12.12 11.42
C ILE A 323 -1.09 -11.75 12.40
N ALA A 324 -0.15 -10.89 12.00
CA ALA A 324 0.94 -10.42 12.87
C ALA A 324 0.52 -9.35 13.91
N ALA A 325 -0.62 -8.69 13.73
CA ALA A 325 -1.09 -7.65 14.64
C ALA A 325 -1.59 -8.20 16.00
N ARG A 326 -1.34 -7.48 17.12
CA ARG A 326 -1.97 -7.79 18.41
C ARG A 326 -3.49 -7.56 18.35
N PRO A 327 -4.34 -8.44 18.91
CA PRO A 327 -5.79 -8.27 18.87
C PRO A 327 -6.28 -6.93 19.43
N SER A 328 -5.73 -6.49 20.56
CA SER A 328 -6.08 -5.21 21.21
C SER A 328 -5.71 -3.97 20.39
N SER A 329 -4.68 -4.09 19.53
CA SER A 329 -4.15 -2.99 18.71
C SER A 329 -4.70 -2.97 17.28
N THR A 330 -5.19 -4.10 16.77
CA THR A 330 -5.59 -4.28 15.37
C THR A 330 -6.63 -3.24 14.93
N HIS A 331 -7.75 -3.11 15.66
CA HIS A 331 -8.84 -2.23 15.25
C HIS A 331 -8.47 -0.74 15.20
N LYS A 332 -7.65 -0.26 16.14
CA LYS A 332 -7.17 1.13 16.13
C LYS A 332 -6.10 1.35 15.06
N GLY A 333 -5.20 0.38 14.89
CA GLY A 333 -4.11 0.45 13.91
C GLY A 333 -4.63 0.54 12.48
N TYR A 334 -5.63 -0.28 12.11
CA TYR A 334 -6.24 -0.22 10.78
C TYR A 334 -7.02 1.07 10.51
N LEU A 335 -7.78 1.58 11.48
CA LEU A 335 -8.49 2.85 11.32
C LEU A 335 -7.51 4.01 11.16
N LEU A 336 -6.50 4.09 12.04
CA LEU A 336 -5.48 5.13 12.01
C LEU A 336 -4.65 5.05 10.73
N GLY A 337 -4.20 3.86 10.38
CA GLY A 337 -3.44 3.60 9.15
C GLY A 337 -4.22 4.03 7.91
N GLY A 338 -5.51 3.69 7.81
CA GLY A 338 -6.35 4.13 6.68
C GLY A 338 -6.49 5.66 6.59
N LEU A 339 -6.72 6.34 7.72
CA LEU A 339 -6.89 7.79 7.75
C LEU A 339 -5.60 8.56 7.45
N VAL A 340 -4.44 8.06 7.89
CA VAL A 340 -3.16 8.67 7.55
C VAL A 340 -2.75 8.32 6.14
N TRP A 341 -3.04 7.11 5.68
CA TRP A 341 -2.75 6.71 4.30
C TRP A 341 -3.47 7.63 3.30
N PHE A 342 -4.72 8.03 3.55
CA PHE A 342 -5.44 9.01 2.72
C PHE A 342 -4.60 10.27 2.45
N ALA A 343 -3.86 10.75 3.46
CA ALA A 343 -3.05 11.97 3.37
C ALA A 343 -1.94 11.84 2.32
N VAL A 344 -1.39 10.65 2.12
CA VAL A 344 -0.24 10.42 1.24
C VAL A 344 -0.58 10.76 -0.23
N PRO A 345 -1.49 10.03 -0.91
CA PRO A 345 -1.85 10.35 -2.29
C PRO A 345 -2.60 11.68 -2.37
N PHE A 346 -3.44 12.03 -1.39
CA PHE A 346 -4.20 13.27 -1.44
C PHE A 346 -3.27 14.49 -1.47
N SER A 347 -2.36 14.59 -0.52
CA SER A 347 -1.50 15.78 -0.38
C SER A 347 -0.43 15.83 -1.47
N LEU A 348 0.16 14.68 -1.85
CA LEU A 348 1.14 14.64 -2.93
C LEU A 348 0.54 14.94 -4.30
N ALA A 349 -0.59 14.33 -4.65
CA ALA A 349 -1.22 14.60 -5.93
C ALA A 349 -1.80 16.02 -6.02
N THR A 350 -2.33 16.54 -4.90
CA THR A 350 -2.78 17.93 -4.81
C THR A 350 -1.61 18.90 -4.99
N SER A 351 -0.41 18.58 -4.50
CA SER A 351 0.79 19.40 -4.67
C SER A 351 1.49 19.19 -6.01
N LEU A 352 2.08 18.02 -6.24
CA LEU A 352 2.88 17.72 -7.42
C LEU A 352 2.02 17.54 -8.69
N GLY A 353 0.87 16.88 -8.59
CA GLY A 353 -0.01 16.67 -9.75
C GLY A 353 -0.63 17.97 -10.26
N LEU A 354 -1.22 18.79 -9.37
CA LEU A 354 -1.71 20.12 -9.75
C LEU A 354 -0.57 21.10 -10.03
N GLY A 355 0.59 20.92 -9.40
CA GLY A 355 1.80 21.69 -9.67
C GLY A 355 2.27 21.55 -11.11
N ALA A 356 2.22 20.34 -11.68
CA ALA A 356 2.52 20.10 -13.10
C ALA A 356 1.64 20.96 -14.02
N LEU A 357 0.33 21.02 -13.73
CA LEU A 357 -0.62 21.83 -14.47
C LEU A 357 -0.36 23.32 -14.26
N ALA A 358 -0.16 23.76 -13.01
CA ALA A 358 0.08 25.15 -12.68
C ALA A 358 1.41 25.70 -13.23
N LEU A 359 2.39 24.83 -13.53
CA LEU A 359 3.64 25.20 -14.20
C LEU A 359 3.57 25.07 -15.72
N ASP A 360 2.45 24.59 -16.26
CA ASP A 360 2.26 24.27 -17.67
C ASP A 360 3.36 23.38 -18.26
N LEU A 361 3.74 22.32 -17.54
CA LEU A 361 4.83 21.44 -17.98
C LEU A 361 4.47 20.70 -19.29
N PRO A 362 5.38 20.63 -20.28
CA PRO A 362 5.19 19.93 -21.56
C PRO A 362 5.22 18.40 -21.41
N ILE A 363 4.39 17.85 -20.53
CA ILE A 363 4.31 16.41 -20.27
C ILE A 363 3.42 15.76 -21.32
N SER A 364 3.94 14.75 -22.03
CA SER A 364 3.16 13.96 -22.97
C SER A 364 2.26 12.93 -22.27
N VAL A 365 1.22 12.45 -22.95
CA VAL A 365 0.32 11.41 -22.45
C VAL A 365 1.10 10.10 -22.17
N ASP A 366 2.14 9.80 -22.94
CA ASP A 366 3.00 8.64 -22.68
C ASP A 366 3.80 8.81 -21.38
N GLU A 367 4.44 9.98 -21.19
CA GLU A 367 5.15 10.31 -19.94
C GLU A 367 4.21 10.27 -18.73
N ALA A 368 3.00 10.80 -18.88
CA ALA A 368 1.98 10.77 -17.84
C ALA A 368 1.54 9.33 -17.51
N ASN A 369 1.31 8.48 -18.51
CA ASN A 369 0.94 7.08 -18.34
C ASN A 369 2.05 6.21 -17.72
N ARG A 370 3.31 6.58 -17.94
CA ARG A 370 4.48 6.00 -17.25
C ARG A 370 4.64 6.49 -15.81
N GLY A 371 3.78 7.42 -15.36
CA GLY A 371 3.79 7.96 -14.00
C GLY A 371 4.81 9.08 -13.79
N LEU A 372 5.21 9.80 -14.85
CA LEU A 372 6.29 10.80 -14.77
C LEU A 372 5.82 12.22 -14.40
N VAL A 373 4.53 12.43 -14.14
CA VAL A 373 3.98 13.73 -13.70
C VAL A 373 4.64 14.26 -12.40
N PRO A 374 4.70 13.50 -11.29
CA PRO A 374 5.38 13.98 -10.09
C PRO A 374 6.89 14.18 -10.28
N PRO A 375 7.64 13.29 -10.99
CA PRO A 375 9.03 13.55 -11.38
C PRO A 375 9.24 14.85 -12.12
N ALA A 376 8.41 15.16 -13.12
CA ALA A 376 8.52 16.39 -13.89
C ALA A 376 8.34 17.63 -12.99
N THR A 377 7.37 17.58 -12.08
CA THR A 377 7.11 18.69 -11.15
C THR A 377 8.23 18.86 -10.13
N ALA A 378 8.78 17.77 -9.60
CA ALA A 378 9.90 17.82 -8.67
C ALA A 378 11.16 18.42 -9.34
N ILE A 379 11.42 18.07 -10.61
CA ILE A 379 12.49 18.67 -11.42
C ILE A 379 12.23 20.15 -11.64
N ALA A 380 11.01 20.52 -12.04
CA ALA A 380 10.68 21.91 -12.34
C ALA A 380 10.81 22.84 -11.12
N LEU A 381 10.59 22.32 -9.91
CA LEU A 381 10.65 23.09 -8.66
C LEU A 381 12.02 23.07 -7.96
N MET A 382 12.80 21.98 -8.03
CA MET A 382 14.06 21.83 -7.28
C MET A 382 15.23 21.26 -8.10
N GLY A 383 15.05 21.00 -9.40
CA GLY A 383 16.06 20.40 -10.27
C GLY A 383 16.57 19.05 -9.76
N LYS A 384 17.90 18.94 -9.58
CA LYS A 384 18.58 17.71 -9.13
C LYS A 384 18.11 17.25 -7.75
N THR A 385 17.93 18.18 -6.81
CA THR A 385 17.52 17.84 -5.44
C THR A 385 16.10 17.25 -5.42
N GLY A 386 15.17 17.83 -6.18
CA GLY A 386 13.81 17.30 -6.30
C GLY A 386 13.79 15.90 -6.92
N SER A 387 14.63 15.70 -7.95
CA SER A 387 14.80 14.38 -8.57
C SER A 387 15.30 13.34 -7.56
N LEU A 388 16.30 13.67 -6.76
CA LEU A 388 16.85 12.77 -5.75
C LEU A 388 15.84 12.44 -4.65
N LEU A 389 15.12 13.45 -4.13
CA LEU A 389 14.08 13.26 -3.12
C LEU A 389 12.97 12.33 -3.62
N LEU A 390 12.48 12.57 -4.83
CA LEU A 390 11.41 11.77 -5.40
C LEU A 390 11.88 10.35 -5.77
N LEU A 391 13.09 10.21 -6.33
CA LEU A 391 13.68 8.90 -6.61
C LEU A 391 13.82 8.08 -5.31
N THR A 392 14.31 8.71 -4.24
CA THR A 392 14.44 8.07 -2.92
C THR A 392 13.07 7.67 -2.39
N MET A 393 12.11 8.59 -2.39
CA MET A 393 10.75 8.33 -1.92
C MET A 393 10.07 7.18 -2.67
N LEU A 394 10.19 7.15 -4.00
CA LEU A 394 9.65 6.08 -4.81
C LEU A 394 10.35 4.76 -4.52
N PHE A 395 11.67 4.78 -4.37
CA PHE A 395 12.42 3.57 -4.02
C PHE A 395 11.94 3.01 -2.67
N MET A 396 11.73 3.85 -1.65
CA MET A 396 11.17 3.43 -0.36
C MET A 396 9.76 2.81 -0.49
N ALA A 397 8.91 3.41 -1.33
CA ALA A 397 7.57 2.88 -1.62
C ALA A 397 7.65 1.48 -2.27
N VAL A 398 8.49 1.33 -3.29
CA VAL A 398 8.64 0.08 -4.04
C VAL A 398 9.29 -1.01 -3.18
N THR A 399 10.35 -0.70 -2.42
CA THR A 399 10.99 -1.68 -1.55
C THR A 399 10.08 -2.13 -0.42
N SER A 400 9.33 -1.20 0.19
CA SER A 400 8.40 -1.53 1.28
C SER A 400 7.29 -2.45 0.82
N ALA A 401 6.60 -2.10 -0.27
CA ALA A 401 5.51 -2.94 -0.77
C ALA A 401 6.06 -4.26 -1.32
N GLY A 402 7.19 -4.23 -2.05
CA GLY A 402 7.80 -5.43 -2.63
C GLY A 402 8.21 -6.48 -1.59
N SER A 403 8.69 -6.07 -0.41
CA SER A 403 9.03 -7.04 0.66
C SER A 403 7.80 -7.68 1.27
N SER A 404 6.69 -6.93 1.38
CA SER A 404 5.39 -7.48 1.78
C SER A 404 4.93 -8.55 0.80
N GLU A 405 4.99 -8.26 -0.51
CA GLU A 405 4.59 -9.20 -1.57
C GLU A 405 5.45 -10.47 -1.58
N LEU A 406 6.77 -10.33 -1.39
CA LEU A 406 7.68 -11.47 -1.31
C LEU A 406 7.33 -12.39 -0.13
N ILE A 407 6.99 -11.83 1.02
CA ILE A 407 6.58 -12.62 2.19
C ILE A 407 5.19 -13.23 1.97
N ALA A 408 4.27 -12.50 1.35
CA ALA A 408 2.94 -12.98 1.01
C ALA A 408 3.00 -14.23 0.12
N VAL A 409 3.78 -14.17 -0.97
CA VAL A 409 3.96 -15.30 -1.88
C VAL A 409 4.73 -16.44 -1.22
N SER A 410 5.78 -16.11 -0.47
CA SER A 410 6.57 -17.10 0.27
C SER A 410 5.74 -17.90 1.27
N SER A 411 4.85 -17.24 2.01
CA SER A 411 3.94 -17.90 2.95
C SER A 411 2.91 -18.76 2.23
N LEU A 412 2.31 -18.30 1.12
CA LEU A 412 1.43 -19.13 0.28
C LEU A 412 2.14 -20.41 -0.21
N PHE A 413 3.34 -20.28 -0.78
CA PHE A 413 4.08 -21.48 -1.23
C PHE A 413 4.46 -22.40 -0.07
N THR A 414 4.81 -21.85 1.09
CA THR A 414 5.30 -22.66 2.20
C THR A 414 4.18 -23.36 2.95
N TYR A 415 3.11 -22.65 3.30
CA TYR A 415 2.00 -23.16 4.11
C TYR A 415 0.91 -23.79 3.24
N ASP A 416 0.51 -23.17 2.14
CA ASP A 416 -0.61 -23.62 1.31
C ASP A 416 -0.22 -24.61 0.21
N VAL A 417 1.03 -24.62 -0.24
CA VAL A 417 1.52 -25.59 -1.23
C VAL A 417 2.36 -26.67 -0.57
N TYR A 418 3.52 -26.30 -0.03
CA TYR A 418 4.52 -27.26 0.43
C TYR A 418 4.03 -28.04 1.65
N ARG A 419 3.68 -27.36 2.75
CA ARG A 419 3.18 -28.05 3.96
C ARG A 419 1.87 -28.77 3.67
N THR A 420 0.97 -28.14 2.93
CA THR A 420 -0.40 -28.62 2.75
C THR A 420 -0.52 -29.82 1.79
N TYR A 421 0.30 -29.90 0.74
CA TYR A 421 0.19 -30.96 -0.29
C TYR A 421 1.46 -31.80 -0.49
N ILE A 422 2.65 -31.28 -0.17
CA ILE A 422 3.93 -31.97 -0.45
C ILE A 422 4.46 -32.67 0.81
N ASN A 423 4.56 -31.95 1.93
CA ASN A 423 5.07 -32.47 3.19
C ASN A 423 4.29 -31.93 4.41
N PRO A 424 3.19 -32.59 4.82
CA PRO A 424 2.38 -32.22 5.99
C PRO A 424 3.10 -32.23 7.33
N ARG A 425 4.25 -32.91 7.41
CA ARG A 425 5.07 -33.01 8.63
C ARG A 425 6.36 -32.19 8.53
N ALA A 426 6.38 -31.16 7.67
CA ALA A 426 7.53 -30.28 7.51
C ALA A 426 7.96 -29.63 8.83
N THR A 427 9.25 -29.71 9.14
CA THR A 427 9.84 -29.06 10.32
C THR A 427 10.05 -27.56 10.09
N GLY A 428 10.19 -26.77 11.15
CA GLY A 428 10.45 -25.32 11.04
C GLY A 428 11.68 -24.97 10.19
N LYS A 429 12.75 -25.78 10.26
CA LYS A 429 13.96 -25.61 9.40
C LYS A 429 13.65 -25.82 7.92
N GLN A 430 12.80 -26.80 7.59
CA GLN A 430 12.38 -27.06 6.20
C GLN A 430 11.47 -25.94 5.69
N ILE A 431 10.54 -25.47 6.52
CA ILE A 431 9.66 -24.32 6.22
C ILE A 431 10.49 -23.08 5.90
N LEU A 432 11.49 -22.74 6.73
CA LEU A 432 12.38 -21.61 6.47
C LEU A 432 13.18 -21.77 5.15
N LYS A 433 13.65 -22.97 4.83
CA LYS A 433 14.38 -23.22 3.58
C LYS A 433 13.49 -23.01 2.35
N ILE A 434 12.27 -23.54 2.37
CA ILE A 434 11.31 -23.39 1.27
C ILE A 434 10.85 -21.93 1.13
N SER A 435 10.58 -21.27 2.25
CA SER A 435 10.22 -19.85 2.30
C SER A 435 11.29 -18.99 1.62
N ARG A 436 12.57 -19.20 1.92
CA ARG A 436 13.68 -18.48 1.27
C ARG A 436 13.80 -18.78 -0.23
N LEU A 437 13.60 -20.03 -0.63
CA LEU A 437 13.61 -20.42 -2.04
C LEU A 437 12.45 -19.78 -2.83
N ALA A 438 11.26 -19.70 -2.21
CA ALA A 438 10.09 -19.05 -2.81
C ALA A 438 10.31 -17.55 -3.01
N VAL A 439 10.90 -16.85 -2.03
CA VAL A 439 11.28 -15.43 -2.15
C VAL A 439 12.22 -15.21 -3.35
N LEU A 440 13.29 -16.01 -3.44
CA LEU A 440 14.24 -15.90 -4.55
C LEU A 440 13.60 -16.20 -5.91
N GLY A 441 12.83 -17.30 -5.99
CA GLY A 441 12.15 -17.71 -7.22
C GLY A 441 11.14 -16.67 -7.70
N PHE A 442 10.33 -16.13 -6.80
CA PHE A 442 9.35 -15.09 -7.12
C PHE A 442 10.04 -13.79 -7.55
N GLY A 443 11.10 -13.36 -6.86
CA GLY A 443 11.87 -12.17 -7.24
C GLY A 443 12.43 -12.26 -8.67
N CYS A 444 13.03 -13.40 -9.03
CA CYS A 444 13.52 -13.65 -10.40
C CYS A 444 12.39 -13.68 -11.43
N PHE A 445 11.29 -14.37 -11.12
CA PHE A 445 10.11 -14.44 -11.98
C PHE A 445 9.53 -13.04 -12.27
N MET A 446 9.41 -12.20 -11.24
CA MET A 446 8.87 -10.86 -11.39
C MET A 446 9.79 -9.92 -12.17
N GLY A 447 11.11 -10.07 -12.05
CA GLY A 447 12.06 -9.36 -12.91
C GLY A 447 11.86 -9.69 -14.40
N ILE A 448 11.69 -10.98 -14.74
CA ILE A 448 11.39 -11.42 -16.11
C ILE A 448 10.04 -10.86 -16.58
N LEU A 449 8.99 -10.99 -15.75
CA LEU A 449 7.66 -10.51 -16.09
C LEU A 449 7.64 -9.00 -16.31
N ALA A 450 8.32 -8.22 -15.47
CA ALA A 450 8.43 -6.77 -15.64
C ALA A 450 9.12 -6.39 -16.96
N VAL A 451 10.14 -7.13 -17.40
CA VAL A 451 10.76 -6.93 -18.73
C VAL A 451 9.75 -7.21 -19.84
N ILE A 452 9.01 -8.32 -19.76
CA ILE A 452 7.98 -8.67 -20.76
C ILE A 452 6.90 -7.58 -20.84
N LEU A 453 6.42 -7.08 -19.69
CA LEU A 453 5.39 -6.04 -19.63
C LEU A 453 5.89 -4.70 -20.19
N ASN A 454 7.14 -4.32 -19.91
CA ASN A 454 7.77 -3.13 -20.49
C ASN A 454 7.91 -3.26 -22.02
N ILE A 455 8.35 -4.42 -22.53
CA ILE A 455 8.43 -4.67 -23.98
C ILE A 455 7.03 -4.62 -24.63
N ALA A 456 6.02 -5.15 -23.94
CA ALA A 456 4.64 -5.12 -24.41
C ALA A 456 4.01 -3.71 -24.37
N GLY A 457 4.67 -2.71 -23.78
CA GLY A 457 4.14 -1.35 -23.66
C GLY A 457 3.02 -1.21 -22.62
N VAL A 458 2.96 -2.12 -21.64
CA VAL A 458 1.95 -2.04 -20.57
C VAL A 458 2.36 -0.96 -19.57
N SER A 459 1.55 0.08 -19.45
CA SER A 459 1.80 1.18 -18.53
C SER A 459 1.34 0.88 -17.10
N LEU A 460 1.90 1.62 -16.13
CA LEU A 460 1.46 1.57 -14.73
C LEU A 460 -0.05 1.85 -14.61
N GLY A 461 -0.52 2.90 -15.28
CA GLY A 461 -1.93 3.28 -15.26
C GLY A 461 -2.85 2.21 -15.84
N TRP A 462 -2.44 1.57 -16.95
CA TRP A 462 -3.21 0.49 -17.54
C TRP A 462 -3.33 -0.71 -16.58
N MET A 463 -2.21 -1.15 -16.01
CA MET A 463 -2.18 -2.29 -15.09
C MET A 463 -3.02 -1.99 -13.84
N TYR A 464 -2.92 -0.76 -13.32
CA TYR A 464 -3.68 -0.29 -12.17
C TYR A 464 -5.20 -0.39 -12.38
N LEU A 465 -5.70 0.00 -13.55
CA LEU A 465 -7.15 -0.08 -13.84
C LEU A 465 -7.61 -1.50 -14.20
N ALA A 466 -6.74 -2.31 -14.82
CA ALA A 466 -7.06 -3.68 -15.24
C ALA A 466 -7.21 -4.67 -14.07
N MET A 467 -6.57 -4.41 -12.93
CA MET A 467 -6.46 -5.39 -11.84
C MET A 467 -7.81 -5.93 -11.38
N GLY A 468 -8.81 -5.08 -11.12
CA GLY A 468 -10.09 -5.57 -10.61
C GLY A 468 -10.92 -6.34 -11.62
N VAL A 469 -10.65 -6.22 -12.92
CA VAL A 469 -11.22 -7.12 -13.93
C VAL A 469 -10.72 -8.56 -13.71
N MET A 470 -9.43 -8.71 -13.40
CA MET A 470 -8.78 -10.01 -13.27
C MET A 470 -9.03 -10.67 -11.91
N ILE A 471 -9.02 -9.91 -10.82
CA ILE A 471 -9.06 -10.46 -9.45
C ILE A 471 -10.27 -10.01 -8.62
N GLY A 472 -11.07 -9.05 -9.09
CA GLY A 472 -12.16 -8.46 -8.31
C GLY A 472 -13.29 -9.42 -7.96
N SER A 473 -13.50 -10.49 -8.73
CA SER A 473 -14.56 -11.47 -8.48
C SER A 473 -14.36 -12.31 -7.22
N ALA A 474 -13.12 -12.41 -6.71
CA ALA A 474 -12.80 -13.19 -5.51
C ALA A 474 -13.05 -12.41 -4.20
N VAL A 475 -13.24 -11.08 -4.26
CA VAL A 475 -13.39 -10.20 -3.09
C VAL A 475 -14.54 -10.62 -2.19
N ILE A 476 -15.75 -10.63 -2.73
CA ILE A 476 -16.97 -10.91 -1.95
C ILE A 476 -16.94 -12.35 -1.43
N PRO A 477 -16.51 -13.35 -2.21
CA PRO A 477 -16.29 -14.69 -1.68
C PRO A 477 -15.35 -14.77 -0.49
N ILE A 478 -14.19 -14.11 -0.54
CA ILE A 478 -13.27 -14.05 0.60
C ILE A 478 -13.91 -13.33 1.79
N ALA A 479 -14.64 -12.24 1.58
CA ALA A 479 -15.34 -11.55 2.65
C ALA A 479 -16.37 -12.47 3.34
N PHE A 480 -17.18 -13.20 2.57
CA PHE A 480 -18.17 -14.14 3.08
C PHE A 480 -17.56 -15.31 3.85
N MET A 481 -16.32 -15.72 3.54
CA MET A 481 -15.56 -16.74 4.27
C MET A 481 -15.44 -16.45 5.78
N LEU A 482 -15.40 -15.19 6.18
CA LEU A 482 -15.37 -14.84 7.61
C LEU A 482 -16.65 -14.15 8.08
N LEU A 483 -17.39 -13.47 7.21
CA LEU A 483 -18.53 -12.66 7.66
C LEU A 483 -19.86 -13.42 7.68
N TRP A 484 -20.01 -14.48 6.89
CA TRP A 484 -21.31 -15.12 6.69
C TRP A 484 -21.29 -16.63 6.91
N SER A 485 -22.01 -17.11 7.92
CA SER A 485 -22.05 -18.54 8.29
C SER A 485 -22.69 -19.42 7.22
N LYS A 486 -23.64 -18.91 6.44
CA LYS A 486 -24.35 -19.69 5.41
C LYS A 486 -23.57 -19.83 4.10
N ALA A 487 -22.49 -19.08 3.92
CA ALA A 487 -21.76 -19.06 2.67
C ALA A 487 -21.15 -20.44 2.33
N ASN A 488 -21.49 -20.96 1.15
CA ASN A 488 -21.10 -22.31 0.75
C ASN A 488 -19.88 -22.33 -0.19
N ALA A 489 -19.19 -23.48 -0.24
CA ALA A 489 -18.01 -23.69 -1.09
C ALA A 489 -18.32 -23.59 -2.59
N PHE A 490 -19.43 -24.21 -3.02
CA PHE A 490 -19.83 -24.24 -4.44
C PHE A 490 -20.05 -22.84 -5.01
N GLY A 491 -20.79 -21.99 -4.29
CA GLY A 491 -21.00 -20.61 -4.67
C GLY A 491 -19.73 -19.77 -4.63
N ALA A 492 -18.80 -20.06 -3.72
CA ALA A 492 -17.52 -19.34 -3.65
C ALA A 492 -16.67 -19.60 -4.91
N ILE A 493 -16.56 -20.87 -5.32
CA ILE A 493 -15.86 -21.28 -6.54
C ILE A 493 -16.54 -20.69 -7.77
N LEU A 494 -17.86 -20.93 -7.89
CA LEU A 494 -18.62 -20.50 -9.06
C LEU A 494 -18.59 -18.98 -9.19
N GLY A 495 -18.80 -18.24 -8.10
CA GLY A 495 -18.75 -16.78 -8.08
C GLY A 495 -17.38 -16.24 -8.48
N ALA A 496 -16.30 -16.75 -7.90
CA ALA A 496 -14.95 -16.28 -8.22
C ALA A 496 -14.59 -16.51 -9.70
N ILE A 497 -14.82 -17.72 -10.23
CA ILE A 497 -14.45 -18.07 -11.61
C ILE A 497 -15.38 -17.40 -12.62
N SER A 498 -16.70 -17.58 -12.49
CA SER A 498 -17.66 -17.03 -13.46
C SER A 498 -17.68 -15.50 -13.43
N GLY A 499 -17.52 -14.87 -12.26
CA GLY A 499 -17.38 -13.42 -12.15
C GLY A 499 -16.16 -12.90 -12.93
N CYS A 500 -15.00 -13.56 -12.80
CA CYS A 500 -13.79 -13.19 -13.55
C CYS A 500 -14.01 -13.32 -15.07
N VAL A 501 -14.58 -14.44 -15.52
CA VAL A 501 -14.87 -14.67 -16.95
C VAL A 501 -15.84 -13.61 -17.48
N LEU A 502 -16.93 -13.35 -16.78
CA LEU A 502 -17.91 -12.32 -17.17
C LEU A 502 -17.30 -10.92 -17.19
N GLY A 503 -16.42 -10.60 -16.23
CA GLY A 503 -15.67 -9.36 -16.18
C GLY A 503 -14.76 -9.18 -17.41
N ILE A 504 -13.96 -10.19 -17.74
CA ILE A 504 -13.07 -10.17 -18.91
C ILE A 504 -13.87 -10.06 -20.21
N VAL A 505 -14.94 -10.84 -20.37
CA VAL A 505 -15.81 -10.78 -21.56
C VAL A 505 -16.40 -9.38 -21.71
N THR A 506 -16.91 -8.80 -20.62
CA THR A 506 -17.49 -7.45 -20.64
C THR A 506 -16.45 -6.40 -20.98
N TRP A 507 -15.26 -6.48 -20.39
CA TRP A 507 -14.15 -5.56 -20.63
C TRP A 507 -13.75 -5.53 -22.11
N LEU A 508 -13.47 -6.70 -22.70
CA LEU A 508 -13.04 -6.82 -24.09
C LEU A 508 -14.18 -6.48 -25.07
N SER A 509 -15.41 -6.88 -24.76
CA SER A 509 -16.58 -6.56 -25.59
C SER A 509 -16.85 -5.06 -25.60
N THR A 510 -16.76 -4.39 -24.45
CA THR A 510 -16.95 -2.93 -24.36
C THR A 510 -15.89 -2.19 -25.17
N ALA A 511 -14.62 -2.63 -25.11
CA ALA A 511 -13.55 -2.06 -25.92
C ALA A 511 -13.84 -2.21 -27.42
N LYS A 512 -14.26 -3.41 -27.85
CA LYS A 512 -14.59 -3.69 -29.25
C LYS A 512 -15.79 -2.91 -29.75
N ILE A 513 -16.86 -2.81 -28.94
CA ILE A 513 -18.13 -2.16 -29.33
C ILE A 513 -17.96 -0.64 -29.40
N GLN A 514 -17.31 -0.02 -28.42
CA GLN A 514 -17.20 1.44 -28.36
C GLN A 514 -16.09 2.00 -29.26
N TYR A 515 -14.99 1.26 -29.45
CA TYR A 515 -13.80 1.76 -30.15
C TYR A 515 -13.42 0.95 -31.39
N GLY A 516 -14.20 -0.07 -31.77
CA GLY A 516 -14.03 -0.85 -33.01
C GLY A 516 -12.84 -1.83 -33.02
N ARG A 517 -11.93 -1.77 -32.04
CA ARG A 517 -10.72 -2.61 -31.94
C ARG A 517 -10.42 -3.00 -30.49
N VAL A 518 -9.59 -4.03 -30.32
CA VAL A 518 -9.10 -4.49 -29.00
C VAL A 518 -7.58 -4.43 -29.02
N ASN A 519 -7.02 -3.49 -28.27
CA ASN A 519 -5.58 -3.27 -28.08
C ASN A 519 -5.35 -2.53 -26.74
N LEU A 520 -4.09 -2.32 -26.35
CA LEU A 520 -3.75 -1.69 -25.05
C LEU A 520 -4.38 -0.30 -24.86
N ASP A 521 -4.42 0.51 -25.91
CA ASP A 521 -5.08 1.83 -25.89
C ASP A 521 -6.57 1.71 -25.58
N THR A 522 -7.31 0.90 -26.35
CA THR A 522 -8.77 0.76 -26.20
C THR A 522 -9.17 0.05 -24.91
N THR A 523 -8.44 -0.99 -24.50
CA THR A 523 -8.71 -1.69 -23.23
C THR A 523 -8.35 -0.83 -22.02
N GLY A 524 -7.39 0.08 -22.16
CA GLY A 524 -6.98 1.05 -21.15
C GLY A 524 -7.94 2.20 -20.91
N ARG A 525 -8.97 2.38 -21.75
CA ARG A 525 -9.95 3.46 -21.58
C ARG A 525 -10.87 3.19 -20.39
N ASN A 526 -11.33 4.29 -19.78
CA ASN A 526 -12.17 4.25 -18.59
C ASN A 526 -13.46 3.43 -18.76
N ALA A 527 -14.14 3.51 -19.91
CA ALA A 527 -15.42 2.81 -20.10
C ALA A 527 -15.29 1.27 -20.09
N PRO A 528 -14.39 0.66 -20.88
CA PRO A 528 -14.08 -0.77 -20.76
C PRO A 528 -13.65 -1.18 -19.35
N MET A 529 -12.74 -0.42 -18.74
CA MET A 529 -12.24 -0.71 -17.39
C MET A 529 -13.37 -0.69 -16.37
N LEU A 530 -14.23 0.32 -16.41
CA LEU A 530 -15.39 0.43 -15.52
C LEU A 530 -16.33 -0.76 -15.66
N ALA A 531 -16.71 -1.08 -16.90
CA ALA A 531 -17.65 -2.18 -17.16
C ALA A 531 -17.09 -3.52 -16.69
N GLY A 532 -15.84 -3.82 -17.01
CA GLY A 532 -15.16 -5.06 -16.59
C GLY A 532 -15.05 -5.19 -15.08
N ASN A 533 -14.59 -4.13 -14.40
CA ASN A 533 -14.39 -4.12 -12.94
C ASN A 533 -15.73 -4.32 -12.21
N LEU A 534 -16.78 -3.60 -12.60
CA LEU A 534 -18.10 -3.71 -11.99
C LEU A 534 -18.70 -5.10 -12.19
N VAL A 535 -18.66 -5.64 -13.41
CA VAL A 535 -19.19 -6.98 -13.67
C VAL A 535 -18.42 -8.04 -12.89
N ALA A 536 -17.08 -7.96 -12.84
CA ALA A 536 -16.26 -8.92 -12.12
C ALA A 536 -16.66 -9.04 -10.64
N ILE A 537 -16.70 -7.92 -9.91
CA ILE A 537 -17.01 -7.93 -8.48
C ILE A 537 -18.48 -8.25 -8.21
N LEU A 538 -19.42 -7.64 -8.95
CA LEU A 538 -20.85 -7.72 -8.65
C LEU A 538 -21.39 -9.09 -9.05
N ALA A 539 -21.01 -9.62 -10.21
CA ALA A 539 -21.43 -10.95 -10.63
C ALA A 539 -20.85 -12.01 -9.69
N GLY A 540 -19.57 -11.90 -9.31
CA GLY A 540 -18.94 -12.85 -8.40
C GLY A 540 -19.62 -12.89 -7.04
N GLY A 541 -19.94 -11.73 -6.47
CA GLY A 541 -20.68 -11.63 -5.21
C GLY A 541 -22.12 -12.09 -5.30
N LEU A 542 -22.85 -11.70 -6.36
CA LEU A 542 -24.24 -12.10 -6.56
C LEU A 542 -24.38 -13.61 -6.70
N ILE A 543 -23.52 -14.23 -7.52
CA ILE A 543 -23.53 -15.68 -7.75
C ILE A 543 -23.23 -16.42 -6.44
N HIS A 544 -22.21 -15.99 -5.68
CA HIS A 544 -21.92 -16.61 -4.40
C HIS A 544 -23.06 -16.44 -3.40
N ALA A 545 -23.67 -15.26 -3.34
CA ALA A 545 -24.81 -14.98 -2.48
C ALA A 545 -26.01 -15.87 -2.80
N VAL A 546 -26.42 -15.92 -4.07
CA VAL A 546 -27.55 -16.73 -4.53
C VAL A 546 -27.31 -18.21 -4.26
N CYS A 547 -26.15 -18.75 -4.64
CA CYS A 547 -25.82 -20.16 -4.37
C CYS A 547 -25.83 -20.48 -2.87
N SER A 548 -25.37 -19.56 -2.03
CA SER A 548 -25.35 -19.72 -0.57
C SER A 548 -26.74 -19.62 0.07
N LEU A 549 -27.66 -18.85 -0.52
CA LEU A 549 -29.05 -18.81 -0.10
C LEU A 549 -29.82 -20.08 -0.52
N VAL A 550 -29.53 -20.61 -1.71
CA VAL A 550 -30.14 -21.85 -2.22
C VAL A 550 -29.66 -23.08 -1.45
N LYS A 551 -28.35 -23.16 -1.15
CA LYS A 551 -27.74 -24.29 -0.44
C LYS A 551 -26.86 -23.82 0.73
N PRO A 552 -27.45 -23.34 1.84
CA PRO A 552 -26.69 -22.78 2.95
C PRO A 552 -25.82 -23.82 3.65
N GLN A 553 -24.56 -23.47 3.94
CA GLN A 553 -23.60 -24.32 4.65
C GLN A 553 -23.36 -23.77 6.06
N ASN A 554 -24.37 -23.79 6.95
CA ASN A 554 -24.35 -23.21 8.31
C ASN A 554 -23.08 -23.56 9.11
N TYR A 555 -22.03 -22.76 8.97
CA TYR A 555 -20.69 -23.05 9.44
C TYR A 555 -20.39 -22.36 10.78
N ASP A 556 -19.71 -23.07 11.69
CA ASP A 556 -19.46 -22.66 13.08
C ASP A 556 -18.02 -22.19 13.34
N TRP A 557 -17.14 -22.24 12.34
CA TRP A 557 -15.71 -21.89 12.43
C TRP A 557 -14.90 -22.75 13.42
N SER A 558 -15.35 -23.97 13.72
CA SER A 558 -14.60 -24.94 14.53
C SER A 558 -13.28 -25.36 13.85
N THR A 559 -13.33 -25.86 12.62
CA THR A 559 -12.14 -26.37 11.92
C THR A 559 -11.10 -25.29 11.60
N THR A 560 -11.52 -24.02 11.45
CA THR A 560 -10.58 -22.88 11.29
C THR A 560 -9.84 -22.54 12.57
N ARG A 561 -10.38 -22.88 13.75
CA ARG A 561 -9.70 -22.73 15.05
C ARG A 561 -8.70 -23.86 15.31
N GLU A 562 -8.88 -25.00 14.65
CA GLU A 562 -7.99 -26.17 14.75
C GLU A 562 -6.72 -26.08 13.89
N ILE A 563 -6.55 -24.98 13.12
CA ILE A 563 -5.32 -24.75 12.37
C ILE A 563 -4.12 -24.80 13.32
N LYS A 564 -3.16 -25.68 13.02
CA LYS A 564 -2.03 -25.97 13.90
C LYS A 564 -0.83 -25.07 13.61
N VAL A 565 -0.34 -24.42 14.66
CA VAL A 565 0.95 -23.73 14.72
C VAL A 565 2.07 -24.76 14.49
N VAL A 566 3.08 -24.43 13.66
CA VAL A 566 4.09 -25.39 13.19
C VAL A 566 4.96 -25.91 14.33
N GLU A 567 5.33 -25.06 15.28
CA GLU A 567 6.34 -25.37 16.30
C GLU A 567 5.78 -25.77 17.68
N ALA A 568 4.47 -25.96 17.81
CA ALA A 568 3.88 -26.56 19.02
C ALA A 568 4.43 -27.96 19.35
N TYR A 569 5.09 -28.62 18.38
CA TYR A 569 5.70 -29.95 18.54
C TYR A 569 7.14 -29.95 19.08
N ALA A 570 7.86 -28.80 19.14
CA ALA A 570 9.31 -28.81 19.37
C ALA A 570 9.78 -28.39 20.77
N SER A 571 8.97 -27.67 21.55
CA SER A 571 9.47 -27.06 22.80
C SER A 571 8.59 -27.20 24.04
N GLY A 572 7.38 -27.78 23.98
CA GLY A 572 6.51 -27.90 25.18
C GLY A 572 6.14 -26.56 25.86
N ASP A 573 6.55 -25.42 25.29
CA ASP A 573 6.29 -24.06 25.76
C ASP A 573 5.05 -23.52 25.07
N GLU A 574 4.02 -23.17 25.85
CA GLU A 574 2.79 -22.49 25.43
C GLU A 574 2.95 -20.97 25.18
N ASP A 575 4.18 -20.46 25.02
CA ASP A 575 4.42 -19.01 24.90
C ASP A 575 4.12 -18.46 23.50
N VAL A 576 2.83 -18.41 23.16
CA VAL A 576 2.30 -17.29 22.38
C VAL A 576 2.14 -16.14 23.38
N ASP A 577 3.01 -15.15 23.28
CA ASP A 577 3.13 -13.95 24.14
C ASP A 577 1.91 -12.98 24.05
N VAL A 578 0.72 -13.51 23.70
CA VAL A 578 -0.55 -12.79 23.65
C VAL A 578 -1.37 -13.20 24.88
N PRO A 579 -1.63 -12.29 25.83
CA PRO A 579 -2.40 -12.63 27.03
C PRO A 579 -3.76 -13.23 26.67
N ALA A 580 -4.13 -14.35 27.31
CA ALA A 580 -5.41 -15.03 27.08
C ALA A 580 -6.63 -14.09 27.23
N GLU A 581 -6.48 -13.04 28.05
CA GLU A 581 -7.48 -11.99 28.23
C GLU A 581 -7.75 -11.17 26.95
N GLU A 582 -6.76 -10.97 26.07
CA GLU A 582 -6.92 -10.26 24.80
C GLU A 582 -7.69 -11.08 23.75
N LEU A 583 -7.63 -12.41 23.83
CA LEU A 583 -8.40 -13.31 22.96
C LEU A 583 -9.83 -13.56 23.45
N ARG A 584 -10.23 -13.01 24.61
CA ARG A 584 -11.60 -13.14 25.11
C ARG A 584 -12.59 -12.65 24.06
N GLU A 585 -13.56 -13.50 23.74
CA GLU A 585 -14.51 -13.26 22.66
C GLU A 585 -15.30 -11.95 22.85
N GLU A 586 -15.58 -11.58 24.10
CA GLU A 586 -16.25 -10.31 24.42
C GLU A 586 -15.43 -9.08 24.02
N LYS A 587 -14.12 -9.05 24.31
CA LYS A 587 -13.25 -7.93 23.91
C LYS A 587 -13.16 -7.83 22.39
N LEU A 588 -13.02 -8.96 21.70
CA LEU A 588 -12.99 -9.02 20.23
C LEU A 588 -14.30 -8.56 19.59
N ARG A 589 -15.46 -8.90 20.17
CA ARG A 589 -16.78 -8.42 19.71
C ARG A 589 -16.92 -6.91 19.89
N ARG A 590 -16.48 -6.36 21.03
CA ARG A 590 -16.46 -4.90 21.26
C ARG A 590 -15.54 -4.19 20.26
N ALA A 591 -14.33 -4.70 20.04
CA ALA A 591 -13.38 -4.17 19.06
C ALA A 591 -13.97 -4.19 17.63
N LYS A 592 -14.63 -5.30 17.25
CA LYS A 592 -15.36 -5.39 15.97
C LYS A 592 -16.44 -4.32 15.85
N ALA A 593 -17.33 -4.22 16.85
CA ALA A 593 -18.42 -3.24 16.80
C ALA A 593 -17.89 -1.81 16.67
N TRP A 594 -16.77 -1.52 17.34
CA TRP A 594 -16.09 -0.23 17.25
C TRP A 594 -15.55 0.05 15.84
N ILE A 595 -14.80 -0.88 15.25
CA ILE A 595 -14.22 -0.65 13.90
C ILE A 595 -15.29 -0.62 12.82
N VAL A 596 -16.34 -1.43 12.93
CA VAL A 596 -17.47 -1.35 12.00
C VAL A 596 -18.15 0.02 12.10
N LYS A 597 -18.41 0.50 13.33
CA LYS A 597 -19.02 1.82 13.53
C LYS A 597 -18.16 2.94 12.93
N TRP A 598 -16.90 3.05 13.34
CA TRP A 598 -16.04 4.15 12.91
C TRP A 598 -15.59 4.01 11.46
N GLY A 599 -15.30 2.79 10.99
CA GLY A 599 -15.00 2.52 9.58
C GLY A 599 -16.13 2.96 8.65
N LEU A 600 -17.39 2.67 9.01
CA LEU A 600 -18.56 3.14 8.25
C LEU A 600 -18.75 4.66 8.34
N VAL A 601 -18.59 5.26 9.52
CA VAL A 601 -18.70 6.72 9.71
C VAL A 601 -17.68 7.45 8.82
N PHE A 602 -16.41 7.06 8.86
CA PHE A 602 -15.38 7.69 8.03
C PHE A 602 -15.56 7.40 6.54
N THR A 603 -16.03 6.20 6.17
CA THR A 603 -16.37 5.88 4.78
C THR A 603 -17.47 6.80 4.26
N ILE A 604 -18.57 6.96 5.00
CA ILE A 604 -19.68 7.86 4.62
C ILE A 604 -19.19 9.31 4.57
N LEU A 605 -18.41 9.74 5.55
CA LEU A 605 -17.89 11.10 5.63
C LEU A 605 -16.99 11.44 4.43
N ILE A 606 -16.04 10.57 4.11
CA ILE A 606 -15.05 10.82 3.05
C ILE A 606 -15.66 10.61 1.67
N VAL A 607 -16.48 9.58 1.46
CA VAL A 607 -16.90 9.17 0.10
C VAL A 607 -18.24 9.79 -0.30
N VAL A 608 -19.11 10.09 0.65
CA VAL A 608 -20.45 10.59 0.38
C VAL A 608 -20.57 12.05 0.80
N ILE A 609 -20.31 12.36 2.07
CA ILE A 609 -20.55 13.70 2.62
C ILE A 609 -19.62 14.72 1.98
N TRP A 610 -18.31 14.48 1.95
CA TRP A 610 -17.37 15.46 1.39
C TRP A 610 -17.65 15.77 -0.10
N PRO A 611 -17.83 14.79 -1.02
CA PRO A 611 -18.19 15.10 -2.40
C PRO A 611 -19.48 15.88 -2.50
N VAL A 612 -20.54 15.47 -1.79
CA VAL A 612 -21.84 16.15 -1.79
C VAL A 612 -21.71 17.60 -1.33
N LEU A 613 -20.96 17.86 -0.26
CA LEU A 613 -20.71 19.22 0.25
C LEU A 613 -19.88 20.08 -0.72
N SER A 614 -19.09 19.44 -1.59
CA SER A 614 -18.31 20.15 -2.62
C SER A 614 -19.09 20.49 -3.90
N LEU A 615 -20.22 19.82 -4.17
CA LEU A 615 -21.01 20.05 -5.40
C LEU A 615 -21.55 21.49 -5.55
N PRO A 616 -22.07 22.15 -4.49
CA PRO A 616 -22.55 23.53 -4.58
C PRO A 616 -21.47 24.52 -5.01
N ALA A 617 -20.19 24.24 -4.70
CA ALA A 617 -19.09 25.10 -5.08
C ALA A 617 -18.91 25.20 -6.60
N ARG A 618 -19.36 24.19 -7.37
CA ARG A 618 -19.17 24.11 -8.83
C ARG A 618 -17.70 24.31 -9.21
N VAL A 619 -17.31 25.51 -9.63
CA VAL A 619 -15.90 25.90 -9.78
C VAL A 619 -15.47 26.55 -8.47
N PHE A 620 -14.43 26.00 -7.83
CA PHE A 620 -13.95 26.52 -6.55
C PHE A 620 -13.61 28.00 -6.64
N SER A 621 -14.02 28.77 -5.64
CA SER A 621 -13.53 30.13 -5.46
C SER A 621 -12.08 30.09 -4.98
N ARG A 622 -11.36 31.21 -5.07
CA ARG A 622 -10.00 31.33 -4.53
C ARG A 622 -9.95 30.92 -3.05
N GLY A 623 -10.92 31.36 -2.25
CA GLY A 623 -11.02 31.00 -0.82
C GLY A 623 -11.27 29.50 -0.61
N TYR A 624 -12.11 28.88 -1.43
CA TYR A 624 -12.36 27.43 -1.34
C TYR A 624 -11.12 26.61 -1.71
N PHE A 625 -10.40 27.00 -2.77
CA PHE A 625 -9.15 26.33 -3.13
C PHE A 625 -8.06 26.54 -2.08
N TRP A 626 -8.00 27.72 -1.46
CA TRP A 626 -7.09 27.97 -0.35
C TRP A 626 -7.38 27.05 0.84
N PHE A 627 -8.66 26.86 1.18
CA PHE A 627 -9.08 25.86 2.17
C PHE A 627 -8.65 24.43 1.76
N TRP A 628 -8.85 24.05 0.50
CA TRP A 628 -8.41 22.75 -0.03
C TRP A 628 -6.91 22.51 0.16
N ALA A 629 -6.09 23.51 -0.20
CA ALA A 629 -4.64 23.45 -0.04
C ALA A 629 -4.24 23.33 1.43
N ILE A 630 -4.91 24.04 2.35
CA ILE A 630 -4.67 23.90 3.79
C ILE A 630 -5.03 22.51 4.29
N VAL A 631 -6.16 21.95 3.85
CA VAL A 631 -6.52 20.58 4.23
C VAL A 631 -5.43 19.61 3.77
N SER A 632 -4.91 19.78 2.55
CA SER A 632 -3.78 19.01 2.04
C SER A 632 -2.51 19.16 2.89
N VAL A 633 -2.11 20.38 3.24
CA VAL A 633 -0.93 20.66 4.08
C VAL A 633 -1.11 20.09 5.50
N ALA A 634 -2.24 20.40 6.15
CA ALA A 634 -2.52 20.02 7.51
C ALA A 634 -2.64 18.49 7.65
N TRP A 635 -3.38 17.83 6.78
CA TRP A 635 -3.56 16.38 6.86
C TRP A 635 -2.26 15.64 6.56
N GLY A 636 -1.50 16.08 5.55
CA GLY A 636 -0.17 15.54 5.25
C GLY A 636 0.77 15.67 6.44
N THR A 637 0.81 16.84 7.08
CA THR A 637 1.70 17.12 8.21
C THR A 637 1.29 16.37 9.48
N ILE A 638 0.01 16.42 9.84
CA ILE A 638 -0.51 15.72 11.03
C ILE A 638 -0.34 14.21 10.86
N GLY A 639 -0.64 13.68 9.67
CA GLY A 639 -0.41 12.28 9.33
C GLY A 639 1.07 11.88 9.52
N SER A 640 1.99 12.68 8.99
CA SER A 640 3.43 12.49 9.18
C SER A 640 3.85 12.49 10.64
N ILE A 641 3.38 13.46 11.45
CA ILE A 641 3.70 13.53 12.88
C ILE A 641 3.22 12.28 13.61
N VAL A 642 2.00 11.82 13.30
CA VAL A 642 1.42 10.63 13.93
C VAL A 642 2.19 9.37 13.58
N ILE A 643 2.47 9.14 12.30
CA ILE A 643 3.13 7.89 11.85
C ILE A 643 4.61 7.85 12.22
N ILE A 644 5.28 8.99 12.31
CA ILE A 644 6.68 9.06 12.76
C ILE A 644 6.75 9.00 14.30
N GLY A 645 5.91 9.75 15.00
CA GLY A 645 6.00 9.89 16.46
C GLY A 645 5.43 8.71 17.24
N LEU A 646 4.23 8.22 16.86
CA LEU A 646 3.50 7.24 17.65
C LEU A 646 4.24 5.91 17.84
N PRO A 647 4.87 5.30 16.80
CA PRO A 647 5.62 4.05 16.98
C PRO A 647 6.82 4.20 17.93
N LEU A 648 7.48 5.36 17.92
CA LEU A 648 8.62 5.66 18.81
C LEU A 648 8.16 5.76 20.26
N ILE A 649 7.04 6.47 20.51
CA ILE A 649 6.46 6.60 21.84
C ILE A 649 6.05 5.23 22.38
N GLU A 650 5.36 4.42 21.57
CA GLU A 650 4.93 3.08 21.98
C GLU A 650 6.09 2.11 22.24
N SER A 651 7.23 2.31 21.58
CA SER A 651 8.41 1.44 21.68
C SER A 651 9.48 1.98 22.63
N TRP A 652 9.22 3.10 23.32
CA TRP A 652 10.22 3.82 24.10
C TRP A 652 10.84 2.98 25.22
N ASP A 653 10.04 2.18 25.93
CA ASP A 653 10.55 1.30 26.98
C ASP A 653 11.49 0.22 26.42
N THR A 654 11.15 -0.35 25.27
CA THR A 654 12.00 -1.33 24.57
C THR A 654 13.28 -0.68 24.09
N ILE A 655 13.21 0.52 23.51
CA ILE A 655 14.38 1.29 23.08
C ILE A 655 15.28 1.60 24.29
N LYS A 656 14.69 2.04 25.42
CA LYS A 656 15.42 2.32 26.66
C LYS A 656 16.13 1.08 27.18
N ASN A 657 15.47 -0.08 27.17
CA ASN A 657 16.07 -1.35 27.61
C ASN A 657 17.23 -1.76 26.71
N VAL A 658 17.11 -1.61 25.38
CA VAL A 658 18.21 -1.88 24.45
C VAL A 658 19.36 -0.91 24.66
N CYS A 659 19.09 0.39 24.78
CA CYS A 659 20.12 1.40 25.03
C CYS A 659 20.82 1.14 26.37
N MET A 660 20.08 0.93 27.45
CA MET A 660 20.65 0.57 28.76
C MET A 660 21.48 -0.71 28.65
N GLY A 661 20.97 -1.76 27.98
CA GLY A 661 21.69 -3.00 27.75
C GLY A 661 23.00 -2.83 26.96
N MET A 662 23.04 -1.89 26.00
CA MET A 662 24.27 -1.53 25.29
C MET A 662 25.29 -0.79 26.17
N PHE A 663 24.84 -0.04 27.18
CA PHE A 663 25.69 0.73 28.08
C PHE A 663 26.05 0.02 29.40
N THR A 664 25.21 -0.90 29.90
CA THR A 664 25.49 -1.74 31.08
C THR A 664 26.18 -3.04 30.66
N ASN A 665 27.35 -3.28 31.26
CA ASN A 665 28.27 -4.38 30.95
C ASN A 665 27.58 -5.75 30.77
N ASP A 666 27.86 -6.45 29.67
CA ASP A 666 27.27 -7.74 29.24
C ASP A 666 27.18 -8.82 30.33
N ARG A 667 28.06 -8.76 31.32
CA ARG A 667 28.11 -9.67 32.47
C ARG A 667 26.93 -9.55 33.43
N LEU A 668 26.33 -8.37 33.57
CA LEU A 668 25.24 -8.13 34.51
C LEU A 668 23.94 -8.76 34.01
N MET A 669 23.61 -8.55 32.72
CA MET A 669 22.42 -9.13 32.09
C MET A 669 22.50 -10.65 32.02
N ASN A 670 23.65 -11.21 31.63
CA ASN A 670 23.84 -12.66 31.62
C ASN A 670 23.69 -13.28 33.03
N LYS A 671 24.12 -12.56 34.09
CA LYS A 671 23.90 -12.99 35.48
C LYS A 671 22.44 -12.88 35.92
N LEU A 672 21.73 -11.84 35.46
CA LEU A 672 20.31 -11.67 35.75
C LEU A 672 19.47 -12.76 35.09
N ASP A 673 19.78 -13.10 33.83
CA ASP A 673 19.12 -14.18 33.11
C ASP A 673 19.38 -15.55 33.76
N ASP A 674 20.63 -15.85 34.14
CA ASP A 674 20.98 -17.08 34.88
C ASP A 674 20.25 -17.14 36.24
N LEU A 675 20.20 -16.02 36.97
CA LEU A 675 19.42 -15.91 38.21
C LEU A 675 17.94 -16.15 37.98
N SER A 676 17.34 -15.55 36.94
CA SER A 676 15.92 -15.70 36.63
C SER A 676 15.56 -17.13 36.22
N HIS A 677 16.45 -17.81 35.50
CA HIS A 677 16.29 -19.20 35.09
C HIS A 677 16.37 -20.15 36.28
N ARG A 678 17.35 -19.94 37.17
CA ARG A 678 17.48 -20.70 38.41
C ARG A 678 16.29 -20.47 39.32
N LEU A 679 15.83 -19.22 39.46
CA LEU A 679 14.67 -18.89 40.27
C LEU A 679 13.42 -19.62 39.74
N ARG A 680 13.18 -19.55 38.43
CA ARG A 680 12.06 -20.25 37.78
C ARG A 680 12.12 -21.76 38.00
N ALA A 681 13.28 -22.38 37.80
CA ALA A 681 13.48 -23.80 38.02
C ALA A 681 13.26 -24.21 39.49
N ILE A 682 13.64 -23.36 40.44
CA ILE A 682 13.41 -23.59 41.87
C ILE A 682 11.92 -23.48 42.20
N THR A 683 11.21 -22.46 41.68
CA THR A 683 9.76 -22.31 41.90
C THR A 683 8.95 -23.46 41.31
N THR A 684 9.32 -24.01 40.15
CA THR A 684 8.63 -25.20 39.61
C THR A 684 8.99 -26.49 40.31
N ALA A 685 10.18 -26.60 40.91
CA ALA A 685 10.61 -27.80 41.63
C ALA A 685 10.08 -27.85 43.08
N ILE A 686 9.76 -26.70 43.69
CA ILE A 686 9.35 -26.61 45.11
C ILE A 686 8.08 -25.74 45.23
N PRO A 687 6.87 -26.36 45.29
CA PRO A 687 5.60 -25.64 45.39
C PRO A 687 5.48 -24.72 46.62
N GLU A 688 6.18 -25.05 47.71
CA GLU A 688 6.24 -24.22 48.91
C GLU A 688 7.03 -22.92 48.70
N ALA A 689 8.04 -22.93 47.82
CA ALA A 689 8.84 -21.75 47.51
C ALA A 689 8.06 -20.72 46.67
N GLU A 690 7.20 -21.19 45.75
CA GLU A 690 6.28 -20.33 45.00
C GLU A 690 5.27 -19.63 45.94
N ARG A 691 4.78 -20.36 46.96
CA ARG A 691 3.85 -19.81 47.96
C ARG A 691 4.50 -18.74 48.84
N ILE A 692 5.74 -18.97 49.28
CA ILE A 692 6.51 -17.99 50.08
C ILE A 692 6.85 -16.77 49.23
N TYR A 693 7.28 -16.95 47.98
CA TYR A 693 7.57 -15.85 47.06
C TYR A 693 6.34 -14.96 46.82
N LEU A 694 5.17 -15.54 46.58
CA LEU A 694 3.92 -14.79 46.40
C LEU A 694 3.52 -14.01 47.67
N LEU A 695 3.71 -14.60 48.86
CA LEU A 695 3.48 -13.93 50.15
C LEU A 695 4.44 -12.75 50.37
N GLU A 696 5.69 -12.87 49.94
CA GLU A 696 6.70 -11.83 50.06
C GLU A 696 6.44 -10.66 49.10
N VAL A 697 6.02 -10.96 47.87
CA VAL A 697 5.58 -9.98 46.87
C VAL A 697 4.33 -9.23 47.32
N GLU A 698 3.36 -9.91 47.94
CA GLU A 698 2.20 -9.25 48.57
C GLU A 698 2.61 -8.33 49.73
N LYS A 699 3.63 -8.72 50.50
CA LYS A 699 4.19 -7.88 51.59
C LYS A 699 4.88 -6.63 51.06
N THR A 700 5.62 -6.74 49.95
CA THR A 700 6.27 -5.58 49.33
C THR A 700 5.24 -4.62 48.75
N LYS A 701 4.19 -5.14 48.09
CA LYS A 701 3.06 -4.32 47.59
C LYS A 701 2.31 -3.56 48.69
N LYS A 702 2.13 -4.17 49.87
CA LYS A 702 1.51 -3.49 51.02
C LYS A 702 2.38 -2.37 51.59
N ASN A 703 3.70 -2.55 51.62
CA ASN A 703 4.62 -1.50 52.07
C ASN A 703 4.73 -0.33 51.09
N ASP A 704 4.52 -0.57 49.79
CA ASP A 704 4.50 0.48 48.76
C ASP A 704 3.17 1.25 48.72
N GLU A 705 2.08 0.74 49.33
CA GLU A 705 0.80 1.44 49.49
C GLU A 705 0.72 2.28 50.78
N GLU A 706 1.66 2.12 51.72
CA GLU A 706 1.77 2.90 52.98
C GLU A 706 2.83 4.02 52.92
N ILE A 707 3.42 4.27 51.74
CA ILE A 707 4.29 5.43 51.44
C ILE A 707 3.57 6.33 50.44
#